data_AF-A0A0C1NUY2-F1
#
_entry.id   AF-A0A0C1NUY2-F1
#
_cell.length_a   1.000
_cell.length_b   1.000
_cell.length_c   1.000
_cell.angle_alpha   90.00
_cell.angle_beta   90.00
_cell.angle_gamma   90.00
#
_symmetry.space_group_name_H-M   'P 1'
#
loop_
_entity.id
_entity.type
_entity.pdbx_description
1 polymer ?
#
loop_
_entity_poly.entity_id
_entity_poly.type
_entity_poly.pdbx_seq_one_letter_code
_entity_poly.pdbx_strand_id
1 'polypeptide(L)'
;TWSFFETFVGPDDNWLPPDNYQEQPVAVVAHRTSPTNMGLSLLANLSALDLGYITMRRFIERTAHTFHTMDSMSRQKGHFYNWYDTQSLEPLLPLYISSVDSGNFAGHLLILRSGLLALPDQKIIGSQLFPGLRDTLEVLAGTAGKTDVVQIAQIRKTLAYAINSEPTTLMAVRLYLEQLATSAAQMATSVNVPDSDPDSPLRWWAKAFTDQCWEALEELRFFTPWIFYPVLSDMINKSARLNDIPTMREVINMEAELLPAIEKQMNPDITSDEHRQLGELRRLVTAASRGVQAMMTDIEGLARQCEDFSRIEYDFLFDKACNLLSIGYNVGNWRRDTSFYDLLAAEARFSTFVGIAQGKLPQESWFALGRLLTTAGRKPVLVSWSGSMFEYLMPLLVMPTYENSLLDQTYKAAVARHIEYGKKHAVPWGISESGYNAIDSHLNYQYRAFGVPGLGLKRGLAEDMVVAPYASALALMVAPEEACLNLERLAAAGFEGRFGFYEAIDYTPSRLPRGQSNAVVHSFMAHHQGMTLLALVYLLLGRPMQKRFESEPLFQATLLLLQERIPKAVAFYTSPTELADSHRESVSMETPVRVFNTPDTPTPEVQLLSNGRYHLMITNAGGGYSRWKDMAVTRFREDTTCDNFGTFCYLRDVNTGDVWSTTYQPTLKQPLHYEAIFSDGRVEFRRQDYDFDVHTKIVVSPEDDIELRRTTIENRSRSPRTIDVTSYAEVVLAPPAADTMHPAFSNLFVQAEIIEQRRAILCARRPRSENEKNPWMFHLMAVHGAEIEQISYETDRMQFTGHGNTVSDPQAIGYPSDLFGTLSGSQGSVLDPIVAIRSRITLDPEQSVTIDMVFGISETREATLTLVEKYQDRRIADRVFDLAWTQSQVLLRQINATEANAQLYCRMAGSVIYNNASLRADSNIIKENHRGQSGLWGYAISGDLPIVLLRIADQANIELVRQLVQAHVYWRLKGLAVDLVIWNEDHAGYRQLLHDQIMGLIASGTVAILNDQLGGIFVRSTDQISEEDRVLIQTVAHVIITDKKGTLAAQVNRRDSLRTAVPRLIPTRTHRALPAPVAGLPDQNLMFFNGLGGFTSDGREYVISTVQDHVTPVPWVNVLANPQFGTVISESGMSYTWSENAHEFRLTPWYNDPVSDRSGEIFFLRDEERGHFWSPMPLPRRGETPYITRHGFGYSVFEHTERGIHSEVRVYVALDAAVKFTVLKIKNKTGRSRRLSATGYVEWVLGDLRTKT
;
A
#
# COMPACT_ATOMS: atom_id res chain seq x y z
N THR A 1 29.03 4.79 5.02
CA THR A 1 29.33 3.45 4.47
C THR A 1 30.06 2.57 5.48
N TRP A 2 31.31 2.86 5.88
CA TRP A 2 32.06 2.01 6.83
C TRP A 2 31.34 1.75 8.16
N SER A 3 30.64 2.76 8.70
CA SER A 3 29.84 2.65 9.93
C SER A 3 28.79 1.53 9.91
N PHE A 4 28.34 1.08 8.73
CA PHE A 4 27.45 -0.08 8.59
C PHE A 4 28.14 -1.36 9.12
N PHE A 5 29.37 -1.61 8.67
CA PHE A 5 30.13 -2.79 9.07
C PHE A 5 30.59 -2.70 10.52
N GLU A 6 30.94 -1.50 11.00
CA GLU A 6 31.29 -1.33 12.42
C GLU A 6 30.10 -1.56 13.35
N THR A 7 28.88 -1.25 12.90
CA THR A 7 27.66 -1.40 13.70
C THR A 7 27.10 -2.83 13.65
N PHE A 8 27.00 -3.41 12.46
CA PHE A 8 26.29 -4.69 12.26
C PHE A 8 27.20 -5.91 12.13
N VAL A 9 28.51 -5.73 11.90
CA VAL A 9 29.47 -6.86 11.87
C VAL A 9 30.23 -6.87 13.18
N GLY A 10 29.51 -7.28 14.23
CA GLY A 10 29.99 -7.37 15.61
C GLY A 10 29.59 -8.70 16.26
N PRO A 11 29.80 -8.86 17.57
CA PRO A 11 29.55 -10.12 18.27
C PRO A 11 28.07 -10.55 18.26
N ASP A 12 27.12 -9.61 18.20
CA ASP A 12 25.68 -9.90 18.21
C ASP A 12 25.19 -10.68 16.98
N ASP A 13 25.92 -10.60 15.87
CA ASP A 13 25.68 -11.31 14.60
C ASP A 13 26.84 -12.26 14.25
N ASN A 14 27.57 -12.73 15.26
CA ASN A 14 28.73 -13.64 15.12
C ASN A 14 29.80 -13.13 14.12
N TRP A 15 29.97 -11.80 14.04
CA TRP A 15 30.88 -11.14 13.09
C TRP A 15 30.55 -11.42 11.62
N LEU A 16 29.30 -11.77 11.32
CA LEU A 16 28.79 -11.92 9.95
C LEU A 16 27.95 -10.69 9.56
N PRO A 17 28.02 -10.22 8.30
CA PRO A 17 27.16 -9.13 7.84
C PRO A 17 25.72 -9.59 7.65
N PRO A 18 24.71 -8.91 8.22
CA PRO A 18 23.32 -9.14 7.84
C PRO A 18 23.09 -8.73 6.39
N ASP A 19 22.04 -9.25 5.77
CA ASP A 19 21.75 -9.01 4.36
C ASP A 19 21.39 -7.54 4.12
N ASN A 20 20.47 -7.04 4.95
CA ASN A 20 20.04 -5.66 4.93
C ASN A 20 19.57 -5.17 6.29
N TYR A 21 19.61 -3.85 6.47
CA TYR A 21 18.95 -3.12 7.54
C TYR A 21 17.94 -2.15 6.93
N GLN A 22 16.69 -2.22 7.38
CA GLN A 22 15.61 -1.33 6.96
C GLN A 22 15.26 -0.38 8.11
N GLU A 23 15.12 0.92 7.84
CA GLU A 23 14.75 1.92 8.84
C GLU A 23 13.24 2.21 8.86
N GLN A 24 12.60 2.25 7.68
CA GLN A 24 11.17 2.54 7.53
C GLN A 24 10.49 1.45 6.70
N PRO A 25 9.19 1.15 6.94
CA PRO A 25 8.31 1.77 7.94
C PRO A 25 8.58 1.34 9.39
N VAL A 26 9.32 0.24 9.60
CA VAL A 26 9.77 -0.24 10.91
C VAL A 26 11.24 -0.61 10.81
N ALA A 27 12.01 -0.30 11.86
CA ALA A 27 13.42 -0.66 11.96
C ALA A 27 13.57 -2.18 12.10
N VAL A 28 14.18 -2.84 11.11
CA VAL A 28 14.35 -4.30 11.05
C VAL A 28 15.71 -4.66 10.47
N VAL A 29 16.45 -5.53 11.15
CA VAL A 29 17.66 -6.18 10.63
C VAL A 29 17.26 -7.53 10.04
N ALA A 30 17.65 -7.78 8.79
CA ALA A 30 17.52 -9.09 8.19
C ALA A 30 18.72 -9.95 8.60
N HIS A 31 18.58 -10.69 9.71
CA HIS A 31 19.59 -11.58 10.30
C HIS A 31 19.89 -12.81 9.42
N ARG A 32 20.28 -12.58 8.15
CA ARG A 32 20.73 -13.60 7.22
C ARG A 32 21.95 -13.13 6.47
N THR A 33 22.85 -14.03 6.07
CA THR A 33 24.04 -13.67 5.28
C THR A 33 24.26 -14.63 4.12
N SER A 34 24.99 -14.17 3.10
CA SER A 34 25.34 -14.92 1.91
C SER A 34 26.87 -14.95 1.70
N PRO A 35 27.41 -15.88 0.89
CA PRO A 35 28.84 -15.92 0.60
C PRO A 35 29.36 -14.62 -0.02
N THR A 36 28.58 -13.97 -0.88
CA THR A 36 28.93 -12.66 -1.45
C THR A 36 28.98 -11.57 -0.37
N ASN A 37 28.01 -11.53 0.55
CA ASN A 37 28.02 -10.57 1.67
C ASN A 37 29.25 -10.78 2.56
N MET A 38 29.57 -12.02 2.93
CA MET A 38 30.77 -12.36 3.71
C MET A 38 32.05 -11.92 3.01
N GLY A 39 32.20 -12.23 1.72
CA GLY A 39 33.38 -11.86 0.94
C GLY A 39 33.58 -10.35 0.82
N LEU A 40 32.51 -9.61 0.53
CA LEU A 40 32.58 -8.14 0.45
C LEU A 40 32.82 -7.49 1.81
N SER A 41 32.28 -8.05 2.90
CA SER A 41 32.55 -7.55 4.26
C SER A 41 34.01 -7.74 4.66
N LEU A 42 34.62 -8.90 4.32
CA LEU A 42 36.04 -9.14 4.58
C LEU A 42 36.94 -8.19 3.77
N LEU A 43 36.64 -7.94 2.50
CA LEU A 43 37.36 -6.94 1.71
C LEU A 43 37.06 -5.51 2.16
N ALA A 44 35.89 -5.24 2.75
CA ALA A 44 35.58 -3.97 3.38
C ALA A 44 36.43 -3.74 4.65
N ASN A 45 36.68 -4.78 5.47
CA ASN A 45 37.62 -4.71 6.58
C ASN A 45 39.04 -4.36 6.08
N LEU A 46 39.50 -4.99 4.99
CA LEU A 46 40.81 -4.69 4.39
C LEU A 46 40.85 -3.26 3.80
N SER A 47 39.76 -2.81 3.19
CA SER A 47 39.60 -1.44 2.67
C SER A 47 39.61 -0.39 3.79
N ALA A 48 39.03 -0.72 4.95
CA ALA A 48 39.06 0.14 6.14
C ALA A 48 40.47 0.25 6.73
N LEU A 49 41.24 -0.84 6.70
CA LEU A 49 42.68 -0.77 7.02
C LEU A 49 43.42 0.12 6.03
N ASP A 50 43.17 -0.05 4.73
CA ASP A 50 43.82 0.76 3.67
C ASP A 50 43.52 2.26 3.81
N LEU A 51 42.33 2.64 4.27
CA LEU A 51 41.92 4.03 4.54
C LEU A 51 42.36 4.56 5.92
N GLY A 52 42.95 3.72 6.77
CA GLY A 52 43.31 4.09 8.15
C GLY A 52 42.11 4.23 9.10
N TYR A 53 40.96 3.64 8.77
CA TYR A 53 39.75 3.64 9.61
C TYR A 53 39.84 2.63 10.76
N ILE A 54 40.56 1.53 10.56
CA ILE A 54 40.90 0.56 11.60
C ILE A 54 42.39 0.28 11.59
N THR A 55 42.91 -0.13 12.75
CA THR A 55 44.31 -0.55 12.92
C THR A 55 44.56 -1.94 12.35
N MET A 56 45.83 -2.29 12.15
CA MET A 56 46.20 -3.60 11.63
C MET A 56 45.83 -4.73 12.60
N ARG A 57 46.03 -4.50 13.90
CA ARG A 57 45.60 -5.43 14.96
C ARG A 57 44.08 -5.63 14.93
N ARG A 58 43.29 -4.56 14.79
CA ARG A 58 41.83 -4.63 14.71
C ARG A 58 41.35 -5.37 13.45
N PHE A 59 42.01 -5.15 12.32
CA PHE A 59 41.73 -5.88 11.08
C PHE A 59 41.95 -7.40 11.24
N ILE A 60 43.06 -7.81 11.86
CA ILE A 60 43.39 -9.22 12.10
C ILE A 60 42.39 -9.85 13.08
N GLU A 61 42.05 -9.15 14.16
CA GLU A 61 41.05 -9.58 15.14
C GLU A 61 39.68 -9.82 14.48
N ARG A 62 39.16 -8.83 13.74
CA ARG A 62 37.86 -8.94 13.03
C ARG A 62 37.86 -10.09 12.02
N THR A 63 38.95 -10.25 11.28
CA THR A 63 39.11 -11.34 10.29
C THR A 63 39.15 -12.71 10.98
N ALA A 64 39.90 -12.83 12.08
CA ALA A 64 40.00 -14.06 12.86
C ALA A 64 38.65 -14.47 13.47
N HIS A 65 37.89 -13.52 14.02
CA HIS A 65 36.55 -13.81 14.53
C HIS A 65 35.59 -14.27 13.43
N THR A 66 35.59 -13.58 12.28
CA THR A 66 34.77 -13.97 11.13
C THR A 66 35.13 -15.39 10.66
N PHE A 67 36.42 -15.72 10.56
CA PHE A 67 36.89 -17.05 10.14
C PHE A 67 36.59 -18.14 11.16
N HIS A 68 36.66 -17.82 12.45
CA HIS A 68 36.25 -18.74 13.51
C HIS A 68 34.77 -19.11 13.39
N THR A 69 33.90 -18.11 13.20
CA THR A 69 32.48 -18.34 12.93
C THR A 69 32.29 -19.18 11.67
N MET A 70 32.90 -18.80 10.55
CA MET A 70 32.78 -19.51 9.28
C MET A 70 33.22 -20.98 9.35
N ASP A 71 34.22 -21.30 10.16
CA ASP A 71 34.69 -22.69 10.28
C ASP A 71 33.63 -23.60 10.92
N SER A 72 32.87 -23.06 11.88
CA SER A 72 31.75 -23.74 12.55
C SER A 72 30.51 -23.95 11.67
N MET A 73 30.39 -23.22 10.55
CA MET A 73 29.20 -23.24 9.70
C MET A 73 29.18 -24.49 8.81
N SER A 74 27.99 -25.07 8.66
CA SER A 74 27.76 -26.25 7.80
C SER A 74 28.02 -25.90 6.34
N ARG A 75 28.73 -26.78 5.62
CA ARG A 75 29.15 -26.60 4.22
C ARG A 75 28.91 -27.89 3.44
N GLN A 76 28.72 -27.78 2.13
CA GLN A 76 28.55 -28.92 1.23
C GLN A 76 29.63 -28.90 0.14
N LYS A 77 30.51 -29.91 0.13
CA LYS A 77 31.63 -30.02 -0.83
C LYS A 77 32.49 -28.75 -0.92
N GLY A 78 32.76 -28.11 0.22
CA GLY A 78 33.49 -26.85 0.31
C GLY A 78 32.64 -25.58 0.09
N HIS A 79 31.42 -25.70 -0.44
CA HIS A 79 30.54 -24.56 -0.65
C HIS A 79 29.76 -24.18 0.61
N PHE A 80 29.66 -22.86 0.85
CA PHE A 80 28.67 -22.28 1.75
C PHE A 80 27.30 -22.25 1.06
N TYR A 81 26.24 -22.41 1.83
CA TYR A 81 24.86 -22.23 1.35
C TYR A 81 24.57 -20.76 1.05
N ASN A 82 23.52 -20.52 0.28
CA ASN A 82 23.14 -19.17 -0.15
C ASN A 82 22.75 -18.26 1.02
N TRP A 83 22.16 -18.84 2.06
CA TRP A 83 21.63 -18.12 3.21
C TRP A 83 21.91 -18.87 4.51
N TYR A 84 22.45 -18.15 5.49
CA TYR A 84 22.56 -18.56 6.89
C TYR A 84 21.92 -17.51 7.77
N ASP A 85 21.30 -17.92 8.86
CA ASP A 85 20.92 -17.01 9.93
C ASP A 85 22.17 -16.54 10.68
N THR A 86 22.34 -15.22 10.85
CA THR A 86 23.59 -14.64 11.40
C THR A 86 23.74 -14.86 12.90
N GLN A 87 22.66 -15.17 13.63
CA GLN A 87 22.68 -15.34 15.08
C GLN A 87 22.84 -16.81 15.48
N SER A 88 22.09 -17.69 14.83
CA SER A 88 22.08 -19.14 15.09
C SER A 88 23.11 -19.92 14.27
N LEU A 89 23.62 -19.34 13.18
CA LEU A 89 24.50 -19.99 12.20
C LEU A 89 23.86 -21.16 11.44
N GLU A 90 22.55 -21.36 11.58
CA GLU A 90 21.83 -22.40 10.86
C GLU A 90 21.62 -22.01 9.37
N PRO A 91 21.81 -22.95 8.43
CA PRO A 91 21.52 -22.69 7.03
C PRO A 91 20.00 -22.59 6.79
N LEU A 92 19.58 -21.57 6.06
CA LEU A 92 18.16 -21.31 5.81
C LEU A 92 17.63 -22.13 4.62
N LEU A 93 16.38 -22.59 4.72
CA LEU A 93 15.72 -23.34 3.65
C LEU A 93 15.22 -22.40 2.53
N PRO A 94 15.30 -22.82 1.25
CA PRO A 94 15.87 -24.08 0.77
C PRO A 94 17.41 -24.08 0.81
N LEU A 95 17.99 -25.23 1.15
CA LEU A 95 19.45 -25.43 1.09
C LEU A 95 19.92 -25.35 -0.36
N TYR A 96 20.48 -24.21 -0.73
CA TYR A 96 20.86 -23.90 -2.10
C TYR A 96 22.32 -23.44 -2.17
N ILE A 97 23.03 -23.86 -3.23
CA ILE A 97 24.39 -23.42 -3.53
C ILE A 97 24.35 -22.63 -4.83
N SER A 98 24.77 -21.36 -4.77
CA SER A 98 24.92 -20.47 -5.93
C SER A 98 26.34 -20.56 -6.50
N SER A 99 26.45 -20.79 -7.81
CA SER A 99 27.76 -20.82 -8.50
C SER A 99 28.45 -19.45 -8.47
N VAL A 100 27.66 -18.38 -8.57
CA VAL A 100 28.15 -17.00 -8.54
C VAL A 100 28.65 -16.64 -7.16
N ASP A 101 27.83 -16.84 -6.12
CA ASP A 101 28.22 -16.45 -4.76
C ASP A 101 29.43 -17.25 -4.28
N SER A 102 29.48 -18.54 -4.59
CA SER A 102 30.63 -19.38 -4.25
C SER A 102 31.92 -18.91 -4.94
N GLY A 103 31.86 -18.62 -6.23
CA GLY A 103 33.05 -18.21 -6.98
C GLY A 103 33.51 -16.79 -6.65
N ASN A 104 32.59 -15.85 -6.45
CA ASN A 104 32.89 -14.50 -5.95
C ASN A 104 33.57 -14.59 -4.58
N PHE A 105 33.01 -15.39 -3.67
CA PHE A 105 33.57 -15.58 -2.34
C PHE A 105 34.98 -16.17 -2.36
N ALA A 106 35.19 -17.26 -3.12
CA ALA A 106 36.51 -17.87 -3.28
C ALA A 106 37.52 -16.87 -3.85
N GLY A 107 37.12 -16.07 -4.85
CA GLY A 107 37.95 -15.02 -5.41
C GLY A 107 38.31 -13.92 -4.41
N HIS A 108 37.32 -13.43 -3.65
CA HIS A 108 37.54 -12.43 -2.59
C HIS A 108 38.50 -12.93 -1.50
N LEU A 109 38.42 -14.21 -1.10
CA LEU A 109 39.33 -14.81 -0.13
C LEU A 109 40.78 -14.86 -0.62
N LEU A 110 41.01 -15.15 -1.90
CA LEU A 110 42.36 -15.14 -2.48
C LEU A 110 42.95 -13.72 -2.55
N ILE A 111 42.12 -12.71 -2.78
CA ILE A 111 42.53 -11.30 -2.70
C ILE A 111 42.85 -10.89 -1.26
N LEU A 112 42.00 -11.29 -0.31
CA LEU A 112 42.23 -11.08 1.12
C LEU A 112 43.52 -11.75 1.59
N ARG A 113 43.80 -12.98 1.12
CA ARG A 113 45.05 -13.70 1.35
C ARG A 113 46.25 -12.87 0.91
N SER A 114 46.23 -12.34 -0.33
CA SER A 114 47.29 -11.47 -0.84
C SER A 114 47.45 -10.21 0.01
N GLY A 115 46.35 -9.65 0.52
CA GLY A 115 46.36 -8.53 1.47
C GLY A 115 47.03 -8.87 2.80
N LEU A 116 46.66 -9.99 3.41
CA LEU A 116 47.24 -10.49 4.66
C LEU A 116 48.75 -10.74 4.53
N LEU A 117 49.17 -11.42 3.47
CA LEU A 117 50.58 -11.75 3.23
C LEU A 117 51.46 -10.52 2.96
N ALA A 118 50.88 -9.40 2.54
CA ALA A 118 51.60 -8.15 2.33
C ALA A 118 51.87 -7.37 3.64
N LEU A 119 51.07 -7.59 4.70
CA LEU A 119 51.16 -6.81 5.94
C LEU A 119 52.55 -6.84 6.61
N PRO A 120 53.26 -7.99 6.71
CA PRO A 120 54.56 -8.03 7.39
C PRO A 120 55.65 -7.16 6.73
N ASP A 121 55.49 -6.87 5.45
CA ASP A 121 56.43 -6.08 4.63
C ASP A 121 56.05 -4.60 4.56
N GLN A 122 54.90 -4.21 5.11
CA GLN A 122 54.48 -2.81 5.23
C GLN A 122 55.03 -2.19 6.51
N LYS A 123 55.21 -0.86 6.48
CA LYS A 123 55.57 -0.09 7.68
C LYS A 123 54.42 -0.17 8.70
N ILE A 124 54.77 -0.33 9.98
CA ILE A 124 53.79 -0.47 11.07
C ILE A 124 52.92 0.79 11.25
N ILE A 125 53.39 1.94 10.74
CA ILE A 125 52.62 3.17 10.62
C ILE A 125 52.50 3.49 9.12
N GLY A 126 51.28 3.35 8.60
CA GLY A 126 50.96 3.66 7.20
C GLY A 126 50.75 5.16 6.97
N SER A 127 50.91 5.60 5.73
CA SER A 127 50.67 7.00 5.32
C SER A 127 49.21 7.45 5.48
N GLN A 128 48.27 6.51 5.64
CA GLN A 128 46.84 6.78 5.78
C GLN A 128 46.37 6.91 7.24
N LEU A 129 47.26 6.76 8.23
CA LEU A 129 46.89 6.86 9.65
C LEU A 129 46.22 8.21 10.00
N PHE A 130 46.91 9.33 9.75
CA PHE A 130 46.37 10.65 10.06
C PHE A 130 45.25 11.11 9.10
N PRO A 131 45.31 10.84 7.78
CA PRO A 131 44.17 11.06 6.89
C PRO A 131 42.90 10.32 7.33
N GLY A 132 43.00 9.06 7.74
CA GLY A 132 41.86 8.28 8.23
C GLY A 132 41.24 8.85 9.51
N LEU A 133 42.07 9.32 10.45
CA LEU A 133 41.60 10.05 11.64
C LEU A 133 40.89 11.36 11.26
N ARG A 134 41.41 12.11 10.28
CA ARG A 134 40.76 13.33 9.78
C ARG A 134 39.39 13.02 9.20
N ASP A 135 39.25 11.97 8.40
CA ASP A 135 37.97 11.62 7.79
C ASP A 135 36.88 11.37 8.85
N THR A 136 37.18 10.59 9.89
CA THR A 136 36.25 10.37 11.02
C THR A 136 35.93 11.67 11.77
N LEU A 137 36.92 12.54 11.97
CA LEU A 137 36.71 13.84 12.62
C LEU A 137 35.80 14.76 11.80
N GLU A 138 35.92 14.76 10.47
CA GLU A 138 35.06 15.59 9.61
C GLU A 138 33.61 15.10 9.61
N VAL A 139 33.37 13.79 9.68
CA VAL A 139 32.02 13.24 9.85
C VAL A 139 31.46 13.65 11.23
N LEU A 140 32.25 13.52 12.29
CA LEU A 140 31.87 13.99 13.63
C LEU A 140 31.51 15.48 13.63
N ALA A 141 32.34 16.32 13.00
CA ALA A 141 32.09 17.76 12.88
C ALA A 141 30.78 18.07 12.15
N GLY A 142 30.43 17.29 11.12
CA GLY A 142 29.15 17.40 10.42
C GLY A 142 27.94 17.11 11.33
N THR A 143 28.07 16.16 12.26
CA THR A 143 26.99 15.81 13.20
C THR A 143 26.84 16.77 14.40
N ALA A 144 27.91 17.48 14.77
CA ALA A 144 27.93 18.36 15.95
C ALA A 144 27.20 19.71 15.76
N GLY A 145 26.86 20.08 14.51
CA GLY A 145 26.21 21.37 14.22
C GLY A 145 27.05 22.57 14.69
N LYS A 146 26.42 23.55 15.38
CA LYS A 146 27.08 24.77 15.88
C LYS A 146 27.62 24.64 17.33
N THR A 147 27.43 23.51 18.00
CA THR A 147 27.40 23.47 19.46
C THR A 147 28.74 23.12 20.11
N ASP A 148 29.68 22.43 19.42
CA ASP A 148 30.97 21.97 20.00
C ASP A 148 32.19 22.28 19.10
N VAL A 149 32.30 23.54 18.66
CA VAL A 149 33.28 23.94 17.61
C VAL A 149 34.73 24.02 18.12
N VAL A 150 34.97 24.29 19.40
CA VAL A 150 36.32 24.65 19.88
C VAL A 150 37.27 23.46 19.98
N GLN A 151 36.85 22.35 20.60
CA GLN A 151 37.70 21.16 20.75
C GLN A 151 37.91 20.47 19.39
N ILE A 152 36.86 20.35 18.57
CA ILE A 152 36.96 19.82 17.20
C ILE A 152 37.94 20.66 16.37
N ALA A 153 37.89 22.00 16.45
CA ALA A 153 38.83 22.86 15.74
C ALA A 153 40.29 22.66 16.19
N GLN A 154 40.52 22.45 17.48
CA GLN A 154 41.86 22.20 18.03
C GLN A 154 42.43 20.84 17.58
N ILE A 155 41.59 19.80 17.58
CA ILE A 155 41.95 18.47 17.06
C ILE A 155 42.23 18.55 15.55
N ARG A 156 41.35 19.23 14.79
CA ARG A 156 41.51 19.45 13.34
C ARG A 156 42.83 20.14 13.02
N LYS A 157 43.20 21.16 13.79
CA LYS A 157 44.50 21.86 13.65
C LYS A 157 45.67 20.91 13.92
N THR A 158 45.60 20.08 14.96
CA THR A 158 46.64 19.10 15.30
C THR A 158 46.80 18.05 14.20
N LEU A 159 45.70 17.49 13.68
CA LEU A 159 45.71 16.57 12.55
C LEU A 159 46.28 17.20 11.27
N ALA A 160 45.88 18.44 10.96
CA ALA A 160 46.42 19.16 9.79
C ALA A 160 47.94 19.34 9.90
N TYR A 161 48.48 19.63 11.09
CA TYR A 161 49.93 19.67 11.29
C TYR A 161 50.58 18.30 11.12
N ALA A 162 50.00 17.23 11.68
CA ALA A 162 50.55 15.88 11.56
C ALA A 162 50.54 15.37 10.11
N ILE A 163 49.49 15.66 9.33
CA ILE A 163 49.41 15.32 7.91
C ILE A 163 50.47 16.10 7.12
N ASN A 164 50.60 17.41 7.35
CA ASN A 164 51.54 18.25 6.61
C ASN A 164 53.01 18.00 7.00
N SER A 165 53.29 17.56 8.23
CA SER A 165 54.65 17.32 8.70
C SER A 165 55.20 15.94 8.32
N GLU A 166 54.33 15.01 7.89
CA GLU A 166 54.67 13.63 7.51
C GLU A 166 55.70 13.00 8.48
N PRO A 167 55.35 12.78 9.76
CA PRO A 167 56.31 12.39 10.78
C PRO A 167 57.03 11.09 10.42
N THR A 168 58.35 11.18 10.20
CA THR A 168 59.19 10.06 9.76
C THR A 168 59.78 9.25 10.92
N THR A 169 59.59 9.69 12.16
CA THR A 169 60.13 9.05 13.37
C THR A 169 59.03 8.61 14.32
N LEU A 170 59.26 7.50 15.03
CA LEU A 170 58.36 6.92 16.02
C LEU A 170 58.04 7.90 17.15
N MET A 171 59.03 8.66 17.63
CA MET A 171 58.81 9.67 18.66
C MET A 171 57.90 10.81 18.19
N ALA A 172 58.02 11.24 16.93
CA ALA A 172 57.13 12.26 16.37
C ALA A 172 55.70 11.74 16.21
N VAL A 173 55.53 10.51 15.69
CA VAL A 173 54.21 9.86 15.58
C VAL A 173 53.56 9.70 16.97
N ARG A 174 54.32 9.21 17.96
CA ARG A 174 53.85 9.07 19.36
C ARG A 174 53.32 10.39 19.90
N LEU A 175 54.07 11.48 19.75
CA LEU A 175 53.69 12.79 20.28
C LEU A 175 52.34 13.26 19.72
N TYR A 176 52.14 13.13 18.39
CA TYR A 176 50.88 13.49 17.77
C TYR A 176 49.73 12.59 18.24
N LEU A 177 49.93 11.27 18.31
CA LEU A 177 48.88 10.35 18.75
C LEU A 177 48.51 10.53 20.23
N GLU A 178 49.48 10.77 21.13
CA GLU A 178 49.19 11.07 22.54
C GLU A 178 48.39 12.37 22.68
N GLN A 179 48.75 13.41 21.93
CA GLN A 179 48.02 14.66 21.91
C GLN A 179 46.58 14.49 21.37
N LEU A 180 46.42 13.72 20.29
CA LEU A 180 45.12 13.45 19.67
C LEU A 180 44.23 12.59 20.58
N ALA A 181 44.74 11.49 21.13
CA ALA A 181 43.99 10.63 22.06
C ALA A 181 43.55 11.39 23.32
N THR A 182 44.43 12.24 23.88
CA THR A 182 44.08 13.11 25.02
C THR A 182 42.98 14.10 24.65
N SER A 183 43.10 14.77 23.49
CA SER A 183 42.11 15.75 23.04
C SER A 183 40.77 15.09 22.70
N ALA A 184 40.79 13.90 22.10
CA ALA A 184 39.61 13.11 21.75
C ALA A 184 38.85 12.65 23.01
N ALA A 185 39.56 12.14 24.02
CA ALA A 185 38.96 11.76 25.30
C ALA A 185 38.30 12.96 26.01
N GLN A 186 38.96 14.12 26.02
CA GLN A 186 38.39 15.36 26.57
C GLN A 186 37.13 15.78 25.82
N MET A 187 37.16 15.73 24.49
CA MET A 187 36.01 16.03 23.64
C MET A 187 34.85 15.06 23.92
N ALA A 188 35.10 13.74 24.00
CA ALA A 188 34.05 12.76 24.27
C ALA A 188 33.37 12.98 25.62
N THR A 189 34.10 13.46 26.64
CA THR A 189 33.52 13.81 27.94
C THR A 189 32.74 15.12 27.96
N SER A 190 32.99 16.05 27.02
CA SER A 190 32.31 17.35 26.97
C SER A 190 31.08 17.37 26.09
N VAL A 191 30.92 16.38 25.19
CA VAL A 191 29.72 16.23 24.35
C VAL A 191 28.50 15.98 25.24
N ASN A 192 27.65 17.01 25.39
CA ASN A 192 26.52 17.02 26.30
C ASN A 192 25.25 16.55 25.58
N VAL A 193 25.06 15.23 25.44
CA VAL A 193 23.82 14.64 24.89
C VAL A 193 22.88 14.30 26.05
N PRO A 194 21.60 14.72 26.02
CA PRO A 194 20.61 14.29 27.00
C PRO A 194 20.53 12.75 27.11
N ASP A 195 20.46 12.20 28.32
CA ASP A 195 20.36 10.75 28.57
C ASP A 195 19.12 10.09 27.91
N SER A 196 18.18 10.89 27.41
CA SER A 196 16.99 10.46 26.69
C SER A 196 17.23 10.01 25.24
N ASP A 197 18.44 10.19 24.67
CA ASP A 197 18.77 9.78 23.30
C ASP A 197 20.08 8.95 23.24
N PRO A 198 20.01 7.64 23.55
CA PRO A 198 21.17 6.74 23.51
C PRO A 198 21.78 6.58 22.12
N ASP A 199 20.99 6.78 21.06
CA ASP A 199 21.34 6.55 19.66
C ASP A 199 21.81 7.80 18.92
N SER A 200 22.09 8.88 19.64
CA SER A 200 22.57 10.15 19.09
C SER A 200 23.79 9.95 18.17
N PRO A 201 23.72 10.35 16.88
CA PRO A 201 24.85 10.25 15.95
C PRO A 201 26.11 10.97 16.45
N LEU A 202 25.95 12.10 17.14
CA LEU A 202 27.04 12.87 17.71
C LEU A 202 27.82 12.07 18.77
N ARG A 203 27.10 11.39 19.67
CA ARG A 203 27.70 10.54 20.71
C ARG A 203 28.42 9.34 20.09
N TRP A 204 27.82 8.73 19.07
CA TRP A 204 28.42 7.58 18.38
C TRP A 204 29.72 7.95 17.67
N TRP A 205 29.74 9.03 16.87
CA TRP A 205 30.94 9.46 16.16
C TRP A 205 32.04 10.00 17.08
N ALA A 206 31.68 10.63 18.19
CA ALA A 206 32.65 11.07 19.20
C ALA A 206 33.37 9.88 19.85
N LYS A 207 32.61 8.82 20.17
CA LYS A 207 33.16 7.54 20.65
C LYS A 207 34.03 6.89 19.58
N ALA A 208 33.54 6.75 18.35
CA ALA A 208 34.28 6.14 17.24
C ALA A 208 35.64 6.81 16.98
N PHE A 209 35.68 8.16 16.96
CA PHE A 209 36.93 8.91 16.80
C PHE A 209 37.89 8.72 17.98
N THR A 210 37.36 8.68 19.21
CA THR A 210 38.16 8.46 20.43
C THR A 210 38.77 7.07 20.42
N ASP A 211 37.98 6.05 20.10
CA ASP A 211 38.42 4.65 20.00
C ASP A 211 39.49 4.52 18.91
N GLN A 212 39.30 5.12 17.73
CA GLN A 212 40.27 5.10 16.65
C GLN A 212 41.62 5.73 17.05
N CYS A 213 41.63 6.85 17.78
CA CYS A 213 42.85 7.49 18.29
C CYS A 213 43.56 6.60 19.33
N TRP A 214 42.79 6.00 20.23
CA TRP A 214 43.31 5.15 21.29
C TRP A 214 43.88 3.83 20.73
N GLU A 215 43.17 3.18 19.82
CA GLU A 215 43.62 1.97 19.13
C GLU A 215 44.93 2.21 18.37
N ALA A 216 45.05 3.33 17.65
CA ALA A 216 46.28 3.70 16.96
C ALA A 216 47.47 3.88 17.93
N LEU A 217 47.23 4.46 19.10
CA LEU A 217 48.25 4.63 20.13
C LEU A 217 48.67 3.29 20.76
N GLU A 218 47.72 2.40 21.03
CA GLU A 218 47.99 1.07 21.56
C GLU A 218 48.63 0.13 20.54
N GLU A 219 48.34 0.30 19.24
CA GLU A 219 49.06 -0.37 18.17
C GLU A 219 50.53 0.06 18.13
N LEU A 220 50.80 1.37 18.18
CA LEU A 220 52.16 1.89 18.26
C LEU A 220 52.90 1.35 19.51
N ARG A 221 52.21 1.27 20.66
CA ARG A 221 52.74 0.69 21.91
C ARG A 221 53.07 -0.79 21.76
N PHE A 222 52.24 -1.55 21.06
CA PHE A 222 52.46 -2.98 20.83
C PHE A 222 53.71 -3.24 19.98
N PHE A 223 53.87 -2.52 18.86
CA PHE A 223 55.01 -2.72 17.96
C PHE A 223 56.31 -2.11 18.50
N THR A 224 56.24 -1.01 19.25
CA THR A 224 57.42 -0.23 19.66
C THR A 224 57.40 0.16 21.15
N PRO A 225 57.23 -0.77 22.09
CA PRO A 225 57.01 -0.44 23.51
C PRO A 225 58.16 0.34 24.16
N TRP A 226 59.38 0.27 23.61
CA TRP A 226 60.54 1.03 24.08
C TRP A 226 60.35 2.54 23.98
N ILE A 227 59.62 3.04 22.97
CA ILE A 227 59.41 4.49 22.81
C ILE A 227 58.52 5.08 23.89
N PHE A 228 57.77 4.26 24.64
CA PHE A 228 56.88 4.70 25.71
C PHE A 228 57.53 4.73 27.09
N TYR A 229 58.80 4.34 27.21
CA TYR A 229 59.51 4.30 28.48
C TYR A 229 60.38 5.56 28.65
N PRO A 230 60.01 6.54 29.51
CA PRO A 230 60.64 7.86 29.53
C PRO A 230 62.15 7.84 29.75
N VAL A 231 62.63 6.87 30.53
CA VAL A 231 64.04 6.69 30.89
C VAL A 231 64.92 6.36 29.66
N LEU A 232 64.32 5.90 28.55
CA LEU A 232 65.03 5.55 27.31
C LEU A 232 65.04 6.67 26.26
N SER A 233 64.38 7.81 26.50
CA SER A 233 64.13 8.84 25.48
C SER A 233 65.40 9.40 24.83
N ASP A 234 66.45 9.66 25.63
CA ASP A 234 67.72 10.19 25.12
C ASP A 234 68.47 9.14 24.25
N MET A 235 68.39 7.87 24.64
CA MET A 235 68.96 6.75 23.89
C MET A 235 68.26 6.53 22.56
N ILE A 236 66.93 6.65 22.53
CA ILE A 236 66.11 6.50 21.32
C ILE A 236 66.37 7.64 20.34
N ASN A 237 66.38 8.90 20.81
CA ASN A 237 66.64 10.05 19.96
C ASN A 237 68.03 10.03 19.30
N LYS A 238 69.02 9.39 19.92
CA LYS A 238 70.38 9.23 19.39
C LYS A 238 70.53 8.02 18.45
N SER A 239 69.55 7.13 18.38
CA SER A 239 69.60 5.89 17.59
C SER A 239 68.54 5.91 16.49
N ALA A 240 68.98 6.11 15.23
CA ALA A 240 68.10 6.02 14.07
C ALA A 240 67.33 4.68 14.05
N ARG A 241 68.00 3.56 14.35
CA ARG A 241 67.36 2.24 14.34
C ARG A 241 66.21 2.09 15.34
N LEU A 242 66.28 2.75 16.49
CA LEU A 242 65.22 2.69 17.52
C LEU A 242 64.09 3.70 17.28
N ASN A 243 64.31 4.69 16.42
CA ASN A 243 63.39 5.81 16.19
C ASN A 243 62.81 5.84 14.75
N ASP A 244 63.39 5.12 13.81
CA ASP A 244 62.82 4.93 12.47
C ASP A 244 61.58 4.03 12.54
N ILE A 245 60.59 4.31 11.68
CA ILE A 245 59.37 3.48 11.60
C ILE A 245 59.74 2.14 10.93
N PRO A 246 59.60 0.99 11.61
CA PRO A 246 59.96 -0.31 11.05
C PRO A 246 58.80 -0.98 10.30
N THR A 247 59.08 -2.06 9.56
CA THR A 247 58.10 -3.09 9.20
C THR A 247 58.03 -4.15 10.30
N MET A 248 57.05 -5.06 10.27
CA MET A 248 57.01 -6.17 11.25
C MET A 248 58.27 -7.04 11.19
N ARG A 249 58.73 -7.36 9.98
CA ARG A 249 59.97 -8.13 9.79
C ARG A 249 61.17 -7.40 10.39
N GLU A 250 61.22 -6.08 10.25
CA GLU A 250 62.28 -5.26 10.85
C GLU A 250 62.19 -5.28 12.38
N VAL A 251 61.00 -5.25 13.00
CA VAL A 251 60.84 -5.35 14.47
C VAL A 251 61.34 -6.69 15.01
N ILE A 252 61.06 -7.80 14.33
CA ILE A 252 61.59 -9.12 14.72
C ILE A 252 63.12 -9.14 14.60
N ASN A 253 63.65 -8.63 13.50
CA ASN A 253 65.10 -8.59 13.27
C ASN A 253 65.85 -7.67 14.25
N MET A 254 65.18 -6.66 14.82
CA MET A 254 65.77 -5.79 15.85
C MET A 254 66.25 -6.57 17.08
N GLU A 255 65.59 -7.66 17.46
CA GLU A 255 66.05 -8.51 18.57
C GLU A 255 67.42 -9.13 18.24
N ALA A 256 67.56 -9.73 17.05
CA ALA A 256 68.81 -10.33 16.61
C ALA A 256 69.93 -9.30 16.36
N GLU A 257 69.59 -8.10 15.92
CA GLU A 257 70.53 -7.02 15.64
C GLU A 257 71.01 -6.29 16.90
N LEU A 258 70.10 -5.97 17.83
CA LEU A 258 70.37 -5.10 18.97
C LEU A 258 70.84 -5.85 20.22
N LEU A 259 70.38 -7.08 20.46
CA LEU A 259 70.75 -7.83 21.67
C LEU A 259 72.26 -8.05 21.82
N PRO A 260 73.03 -8.47 20.78
CA PRO A 260 74.48 -8.64 20.93
C PRO A 260 75.21 -7.33 21.23
N ALA A 261 74.72 -6.21 20.69
CA ALA A 261 75.28 -4.89 20.96
C ALA A 261 74.97 -4.42 22.39
N ILE A 262 73.74 -4.65 22.87
CA ILE A 262 73.33 -4.35 24.25
C ILE A 262 74.13 -5.19 25.24
N GLU A 263 74.26 -6.50 25.02
CA GLU A 263 75.02 -7.40 25.89
C GLU A 263 76.52 -7.04 25.95
N LYS A 264 77.10 -6.60 24.83
CA LYS A 264 78.49 -6.12 24.78
C LYS A 264 78.69 -4.80 25.55
N GLN A 265 77.68 -3.94 25.60
CA GLN A 265 77.72 -2.67 26.33
C GLN A 265 77.45 -2.83 27.83
N MET A 266 76.82 -3.94 28.27
CA MET A 266 76.59 -4.27 29.67
C MET A 266 77.85 -4.79 30.40
N ASN A 267 78.99 -4.09 30.28
CA ASN A 267 80.24 -4.37 31.01
C ASN A 267 80.14 -3.86 32.48
N PRO A 268 80.78 -4.48 33.49
CA PRO A 268 80.83 -4.00 34.88
C PRO A 268 81.22 -2.53 35.13
N ASP A 269 81.83 -1.84 34.16
CA ASP A 269 82.32 -0.46 34.31
C ASP A 269 81.28 0.64 33.97
N ILE A 270 80.05 0.29 33.58
CA ILE A 270 78.97 1.27 33.29
C ILE A 270 78.22 1.69 34.55
N THR A 271 77.55 2.85 34.51
CA THR A 271 76.77 3.32 35.66
C THR A 271 75.55 2.43 35.96
N SER A 272 75.10 2.40 37.21
CA SER A 272 73.92 1.62 37.63
C SER A 272 72.65 2.02 36.85
N ASP A 273 72.52 3.29 36.49
CA ASP A 273 71.40 3.80 35.69
C ASP A 273 71.50 3.39 34.21
N GLU A 274 72.69 3.41 33.59
CA GLU A 274 72.89 2.89 32.22
C GLU A 274 72.63 1.38 32.15
N HIS A 275 73.05 0.63 33.17
CA HIS A 275 72.77 -0.82 33.25
C HIS A 275 71.27 -1.10 33.35
N ARG A 276 70.52 -0.30 34.13
CA ARG A 276 69.06 -0.38 34.22
C ARG A 276 68.39 -0.05 32.89
N GLN A 277 68.84 1.01 32.21
CA GLN A 277 68.31 1.43 30.91
C GLN A 277 68.51 0.37 29.82
N LEU A 278 69.73 -0.18 29.69
CA LEU A 278 70.03 -1.24 28.72
C LEU A 278 69.27 -2.54 29.02
N GLY A 279 69.13 -2.91 30.29
CA GLY A 279 68.33 -4.06 30.71
C GLY A 279 66.85 -3.93 30.37
N GLU A 280 66.27 -2.73 30.55
CA GLU A 280 64.88 -2.47 30.21
C GLU A 280 64.66 -2.39 28.69
N LEU A 281 65.57 -1.76 27.94
CA LEU A 281 65.52 -1.76 26.48
C LEU A 281 65.55 -3.20 25.93
N ARG A 282 66.45 -4.05 26.44
CA ARG A 282 66.49 -5.48 26.13
C ARG A 282 65.14 -6.15 26.34
N ARG A 283 64.53 -5.93 27.51
CA ARG A 283 63.22 -6.52 27.86
C ARG A 283 62.12 -6.08 26.89
N LEU A 284 62.06 -4.79 26.56
CA LEU A 284 61.03 -4.21 25.70
C LEU A 284 61.18 -4.62 24.23
N VAL A 285 62.39 -4.61 23.68
CA VAL A 285 62.66 -5.09 22.30
C VAL A 285 62.33 -6.59 22.17
N THR A 286 62.73 -7.40 23.17
CA THR A 286 62.40 -8.84 23.20
C THR A 286 60.89 -9.06 23.27
N ALA A 287 60.16 -8.29 24.08
CA ALA A 287 58.72 -8.40 24.21
C ALA A 287 57.99 -8.03 22.90
N ALA A 288 58.43 -6.96 22.24
CA ALA A 288 57.89 -6.53 20.95
C ALA A 288 58.13 -7.58 19.87
N SER A 289 59.37 -8.05 19.72
CA SER A 289 59.75 -9.08 18.75
C SER A 289 58.90 -10.35 18.89
N ARG A 290 58.74 -10.87 20.12
CA ARG A 290 57.88 -12.04 20.39
C ARG A 290 56.42 -11.79 20.07
N GLY A 291 55.88 -10.62 20.43
CA GLY A 291 54.50 -10.25 20.15
C GLY A 291 54.22 -10.16 18.64
N VAL A 292 55.12 -9.52 17.90
CA VAL A 292 55.04 -9.39 16.44
C VAL A 292 55.22 -10.75 15.76
N GLN A 293 56.09 -11.63 16.27
CA GLN A 293 56.23 -12.98 15.76
C GLN A 293 54.95 -13.82 15.91
N ALA A 294 54.26 -13.69 17.06
CA ALA A 294 52.95 -14.32 17.25
C ALA A 294 51.91 -13.77 16.25
N MET A 295 51.85 -12.45 16.11
CA MET A 295 50.94 -11.79 15.15
C MET A 295 51.22 -12.21 13.70
N MET A 296 52.49 -12.35 13.29
CA MET A 296 52.84 -12.89 11.97
C MET A 296 52.40 -14.34 11.79
N THR A 297 52.50 -15.15 12.84
CA THR A 297 52.00 -16.54 12.82
C THR A 297 50.48 -16.57 12.64
N ASP A 298 49.75 -15.65 13.29
CA ASP A 298 48.30 -15.50 13.12
C ASP A 298 47.95 -15.08 11.70
N ILE A 299 48.67 -14.10 11.12
CA ILE A 299 48.50 -13.67 9.71
C ILE A 299 48.71 -14.86 8.75
N GLU A 300 49.76 -15.65 8.95
CA GLU A 300 50.02 -16.85 8.15
C GLU A 300 48.94 -17.93 8.33
N GLY A 301 48.35 -18.02 9.53
CA GLY A 301 47.20 -18.88 9.82
C GLY A 301 45.96 -18.44 9.06
N LEU A 302 45.61 -17.15 9.13
CA LEU A 302 44.48 -16.57 8.41
C LEU A 302 44.66 -16.70 6.89
N ALA A 303 45.87 -16.45 6.37
CA ALA A 303 46.16 -16.61 4.95
C ALA A 303 45.98 -18.06 4.46
N ARG A 304 46.32 -19.05 5.29
CA ARG A 304 46.04 -20.48 5.02
C ARG A 304 44.54 -20.77 5.06
N GLN A 305 43.81 -20.23 6.02
CA GLN A 305 42.35 -20.38 6.09
C GLN A 305 41.66 -19.77 4.86
N CYS A 306 42.11 -18.62 4.35
CA CYS A 306 41.62 -18.06 3.08
C CYS A 306 41.77 -19.07 1.93
N GLU A 307 42.94 -19.73 1.83
CA GLU A 307 43.19 -20.75 0.82
C GLU A 307 42.24 -21.93 0.99
N ASP A 308 42.09 -22.45 2.21
CA ASP A 308 41.25 -23.61 2.51
C ASP A 308 39.76 -23.31 2.23
N PHE A 309 39.25 -22.15 2.63
CA PHE A 309 37.86 -21.73 2.34
C PHE A 309 37.63 -21.46 0.85
N SER A 310 38.67 -21.12 0.08
CA SER A 310 38.55 -20.90 -1.38
C SER A 310 38.49 -22.20 -2.19
N ARG A 311 38.81 -23.36 -1.60
CA ARG A 311 38.80 -24.67 -2.28
C ARG A 311 37.39 -25.25 -2.31
N ILE A 312 36.75 -25.14 -3.48
CA ILE A 312 35.38 -25.62 -3.72
C ILE A 312 35.33 -26.61 -4.90
N GLU A 313 34.32 -27.48 -4.92
CA GLU A 313 34.16 -28.53 -5.95
C GLU A 313 33.22 -28.11 -7.09
N TYR A 314 33.75 -27.86 -8.28
CA TYR A 314 32.97 -27.36 -9.41
C TYR A 314 32.20 -28.44 -10.19
N ASP A 315 32.59 -29.71 -10.10
CA ASP A 315 32.12 -30.79 -10.98
C ASP A 315 30.59 -30.96 -11.03
N PHE A 316 29.90 -30.71 -9.91
CA PHE A 316 28.45 -30.88 -9.82
C PHE A 316 27.66 -29.65 -10.27
N LEU A 317 28.32 -28.50 -10.44
CA LEU A 317 27.76 -27.26 -10.99
C LEU A 317 28.13 -27.07 -12.46
N PHE A 318 29.21 -27.72 -12.91
CA PHE A 318 29.72 -27.60 -14.27
C PHE A 318 29.01 -28.54 -15.24
N ASP A 319 28.60 -28.00 -16.39
CA ASP A 319 28.09 -28.78 -17.51
C ASP A 319 29.14 -28.92 -18.61
N LYS A 320 29.56 -30.17 -18.83
CA LYS A 320 30.62 -30.52 -19.79
C LYS A 320 30.19 -30.39 -21.25
N ALA A 321 28.90 -30.33 -21.55
CA ALA A 321 28.41 -30.24 -22.92
C ALA A 321 28.46 -28.80 -23.45
N CYS A 322 28.10 -27.82 -22.61
CA CYS A 322 28.15 -26.40 -22.96
C CYS A 322 29.37 -25.66 -22.42
N ASN A 323 30.20 -26.29 -21.56
CA ASN A 323 31.30 -25.65 -20.83
C ASN A 323 30.86 -24.46 -19.98
N LEU A 324 29.65 -24.51 -19.40
CA LEU A 324 29.11 -23.46 -18.54
C LEU A 324 28.82 -23.97 -17.13
N LEU A 325 28.79 -23.06 -16.17
CA LEU A 325 28.29 -23.32 -14.82
C LEU A 325 26.76 -23.13 -14.81
N SER A 326 26.04 -24.08 -14.22
CA SER A 326 24.63 -23.89 -13.88
C SER A 326 24.47 -22.76 -12.87
N ILE A 327 23.29 -22.15 -12.80
CA ILE A 327 23.02 -21.06 -11.84
C ILE A 327 23.32 -21.51 -10.40
N GLY A 328 22.84 -22.69 -10.04
CA GLY A 328 23.16 -23.30 -8.76
C GLY A 328 22.66 -24.73 -8.63
N TYR A 329 22.64 -25.19 -7.39
CA TYR A 329 22.28 -26.55 -7.02
C TYR A 329 21.43 -26.57 -5.76
N ASN A 330 20.27 -27.20 -5.86
CA ASN A 330 19.40 -27.45 -4.72
C ASN A 330 19.86 -28.73 -4.01
N VAL A 331 20.42 -28.55 -2.80
CA VAL A 331 20.99 -29.64 -2.01
C VAL A 331 19.90 -30.53 -1.43
N GLY A 332 18.77 -29.96 -1.00
CA GLY A 332 17.65 -30.72 -0.45
C GLY A 332 17.04 -31.71 -1.46
N ASN A 333 16.96 -31.30 -2.73
CA ASN A 333 16.38 -32.09 -3.81
C ASN A 333 17.42 -32.83 -4.67
N TRP A 334 18.71 -32.72 -4.34
CA TRP A 334 19.83 -33.29 -5.11
C TRP A 334 19.78 -32.94 -6.60
N ARG A 335 19.40 -31.70 -6.91
CA ARG A 335 19.10 -31.25 -8.27
C ARG A 335 19.91 -30.04 -8.66
N ARG A 336 20.63 -30.16 -9.77
CA ARG A 336 21.27 -29.04 -10.47
C ARG A 336 20.23 -28.27 -11.29
N ASP A 337 20.37 -26.94 -11.34
CA ASP A 337 19.54 -26.12 -12.19
C ASP A 337 19.81 -26.38 -13.68
N THR A 338 18.78 -26.16 -14.50
CA THR A 338 18.85 -26.33 -15.96
C THR A 338 19.29 -25.06 -16.69
N SER A 339 19.33 -23.94 -15.99
CA SER A 339 19.75 -22.64 -16.51
C SER A 339 21.23 -22.40 -16.23
N PHE A 340 21.88 -21.61 -17.06
CA PHE A 340 23.32 -21.35 -17.02
C PHE A 340 23.62 -19.86 -17.01
N TYR A 341 24.78 -19.50 -16.46
CA TYR A 341 25.36 -18.17 -16.66
C TYR A 341 26.15 -18.17 -17.97
N ASP A 342 25.57 -17.60 -19.02
CA ASP A 342 26.03 -17.75 -20.39
C ASP A 342 26.44 -16.43 -21.05
N LEU A 343 26.64 -15.34 -20.30
CA LEU A 343 27.03 -14.02 -20.83
C LEU A 343 28.35 -13.55 -20.21
N LEU A 344 29.19 -12.91 -21.04
CA LEU A 344 30.45 -12.32 -20.57
C LEU A 344 30.19 -11.02 -19.77
N ALA A 345 29.15 -10.26 -20.11
CA ALA A 345 28.69 -9.11 -19.34
C ALA A 345 27.81 -9.53 -18.16
N ALA A 346 28.39 -10.28 -17.24
CA ALA A 346 27.76 -10.70 -15.99
C ALA A 346 28.81 -10.79 -14.87
N GLU A 347 28.36 -10.70 -13.63
CA GLU A 347 29.13 -10.94 -12.42
C GLU A 347 29.71 -12.36 -12.38
N ALA A 348 29.00 -13.33 -12.95
CA ALA A 348 29.40 -14.73 -13.02
C ALA A 348 30.71 -15.00 -13.76
N ARG A 349 31.20 -14.04 -14.56
CA ARG A 349 32.52 -14.15 -15.20
C ARG A 349 33.64 -14.29 -14.18
N PHE A 350 33.50 -13.67 -13.00
CA PHE A 350 34.53 -13.75 -11.98
C PHE A 350 34.64 -15.18 -11.43
N SER A 351 33.52 -15.84 -11.14
CA SER A 351 33.48 -17.25 -10.74
C SER A 351 34.10 -18.18 -11.78
N THR A 352 33.85 -17.93 -13.06
CA THR A 352 34.46 -18.69 -14.16
C THR A 352 35.98 -18.48 -14.22
N PHE A 353 36.45 -17.23 -14.07
CA PHE A 353 37.87 -16.91 -14.01
C PHE A 353 38.57 -17.62 -12.85
N VAL A 354 37.99 -17.56 -11.64
CA VAL A 354 38.54 -18.21 -10.44
C VAL A 354 38.63 -19.72 -10.62
N GLY A 355 37.58 -20.35 -11.16
CA GLY A 355 37.59 -21.80 -11.41
C GLY A 355 38.66 -22.22 -12.44
N ILE A 356 38.93 -21.40 -13.45
CA ILE A 356 40.03 -21.63 -14.41
C ILE A 356 41.38 -21.45 -13.72
N ALA A 357 41.55 -20.38 -12.94
CA ALA A 357 42.79 -20.08 -12.24
C ALA A 357 43.17 -21.16 -11.21
N GLN A 358 42.17 -21.80 -10.59
CA GLN A 358 42.38 -22.95 -9.69
C GLN A 358 42.61 -24.28 -10.44
N GLY A 359 42.56 -24.29 -11.78
CA GLY A 359 42.69 -25.50 -12.60
C GLY A 359 41.49 -26.45 -12.51
N LYS A 360 40.33 -25.96 -12.04
CA LYS A 360 39.10 -26.74 -11.85
C LYS A 360 38.15 -26.66 -13.03
N LEU A 361 38.24 -25.60 -13.84
CA LEU A 361 37.48 -25.42 -15.07
C LEU A 361 38.42 -25.31 -16.28
N PRO A 362 38.01 -25.83 -17.44
CA PRO A 362 38.76 -25.67 -18.68
C PRO A 362 38.72 -24.21 -19.17
N GLN A 363 39.75 -23.77 -19.90
CA GLN A 363 39.84 -22.40 -20.42
C GLN A 363 38.70 -22.08 -21.39
N GLU A 364 38.20 -23.10 -22.09
CA GLU A 364 37.04 -23.07 -22.98
C GLU A 364 35.80 -22.47 -22.31
N SER A 365 35.64 -22.65 -20.99
CA SER A 365 34.52 -22.08 -20.23
C SER A 365 34.48 -20.54 -20.29
N TRP A 366 35.64 -19.87 -20.35
CA TRP A 366 35.69 -18.42 -20.52
C TRP A 366 35.16 -17.99 -21.88
N PHE A 367 35.44 -18.76 -22.92
CA PHE A 367 35.03 -18.48 -24.30
C PHE A 367 33.62 -18.97 -24.61
N ALA A 368 33.06 -19.86 -23.79
CA ALA A 368 31.66 -20.27 -23.84
C ALA A 368 30.68 -19.16 -23.42
N LEU A 369 31.13 -18.19 -22.60
CA LEU A 369 30.33 -17.01 -22.27
C LEU A 369 29.97 -16.21 -23.53
N GLY A 370 28.77 -15.67 -23.61
CA GLY A 370 28.25 -14.99 -24.79
C GLY A 370 28.87 -13.60 -24.97
N ARG A 371 29.25 -13.28 -26.23
CA ARG A 371 29.71 -11.94 -26.66
C ARG A 371 28.63 -11.22 -27.47
N LEU A 372 27.37 -11.26 -27.01
CA LEU A 372 26.28 -10.52 -27.64
C LEU A 372 26.56 -9.02 -27.57
N LEU A 373 26.63 -8.36 -28.73
CA LEU A 373 26.96 -6.94 -28.85
C LEU A 373 25.75 -6.13 -29.31
N THR A 374 25.54 -5.00 -28.67
CA THR A 374 24.61 -3.94 -29.09
C THR A 374 25.36 -2.61 -29.26
N THR A 375 24.68 -1.60 -29.78
CA THR A 375 25.22 -0.24 -29.91
C THR A 375 24.61 0.69 -28.87
N ALA A 376 25.42 1.17 -27.92
CA ALA A 376 25.08 2.33 -27.10
C ALA A 376 25.66 3.57 -27.79
N GLY A 377 24.85 4.26 -28.60
CA GLY A 377 25.33 5.33 -29.48
C GLY A 377 26.21 4.80 -30.63
N ARG A 378 27.46 5.28 -30.75
CA ARG A 378 28.41 4.86 -31.81
C ARG A 378 29.44 3.79 -31.37
N LYS A 379 29.34 3.27 -30.14
CA LYS A 379 30.35 2.35 -29.57
C LYS A 379 29.73 0.98 -29.23
N PRO A 380 30.45 -0.14 -29.47
CA PRO A 380 29.98 -1.48 -29.13
C PRO A 380 29.95 -1.68 -27.62
N VAL A 381 28.89 -2.33 -27.12
CA VAL A 381 28.75 -2.72 -25.71
C VAL A 381 28.22 -4.15 -25.64
N LEU A 382 28.78 -4.97 -24.75
CA LEU A 382 28.23 -6.30 -24.47
C LEU A 382 26.86 -6.17 -23.80
N VAL A 383 25.92 -7.04 -24.19
CA VAL A 383 24.59 -7.13 -23.60
C VAL A 383 24.65 -8.00 -22.35
N SER A 384 24.07 -7.54 -21.24
CA SER A 384 23.86 -8.32 -20.02
C SER A 384 22.42 -8.86 -19.94
N TRP A 385 22.09 -9.64 -18.90
CA TRP A 385 20.73 -10.17 -18.78
C TRP A 385 19.73 -9.07 -18.45
N SER A 386 20.00 -8.29 -17.40
CA SER A 386 19.08 -7.26 -16.91
C SER A 386 19.42 -5.84 -17.37
N GLY A 387 20.61 -5.59 -17.90
CA GLY A 387 21.09 -4.24 -18.22
C GLY A 387 21.47 -3.45 -16.97
N SER A 388 21.76 -4.14 -15.87
CA SER A 388 22.04 -3.59 -14.55
C SER A 388 23.50 -3.16 -14.43
N MET A 389 23.79 -2.03 -13.78
CA MET A 389 25.17 -1.54 -13.66
C MET A 389 26.10 -2.52 -12.93
N PHE A 390 25.59 -3.24 -11.92
CA PHE A 390 26.44 -4.15 -11.15
C PHE A 390 26.96 -5.33 -12.00
N GLU A 391 26.17 -5.88 -12.93
CA GLU A 391 26.57 -7.00 -13.80
C GLU A 391 27.88 -6.65 -14.56
N TYR A 392 28.01 -5.38 -14.94
CA TYR A 392 29.20 -4.85 -15.61
C TYR A 392 30.32 -4.53 -14.62
N LEU A 393 30.03 -3.82 -13.52
CA LEU A 393 31.09 -3.16 -12.73
C LEU A 393 31.47 -3.89 -11.44
N MET A 394 30.65 -4.80 -10.90
CA MET A 394 31.01 -5.53 -9.67
C MET A 394 32.34 -6.29 -9.84
N PRO A 395 32.60 -7.06 -10.91
CA PRO A 395 33.89 -7.73 -11.05
C PRO A 395 35.07 -6.76 -11.23
N LEU A 396 34.84 -5.54 -11.73
CA LEU A 396 35.88 -4.53 -11.90
C LEU A 396 36.46 -4.05 -10.54
N LEU A 397 35.74 -4.23 -9.44
CA LEU A 397 36.23 -3.91 -8.09
C LEU A 397 37.55 -4.64 -7.79
N VAL A 398 37.71 -5.85 -8.33
CA VAL A 398 38.83 -6.74 -8.01
C VAL A 398 39.59 -7.24 -9.24
N MET A 399 38.93 -7.40 -10.38
CA MET A 399 39.56 -7.85 -11.62
C MET A 399 40.15 -6.65 -12.38
N PRO A 400 41.45 -6.71 -12.78
CA PRO A 400 42.08 -5.66 -13.55
C PRO A 400 41.46 -5.54 -14.95
N THR A 401 41.48 -4.32 -15.49
CA THR A 401 41.04 -4.03 -16.85
C THR A 401 42.20 -3.46 -17.67
N TYR A 402 42.20 -3.77 -18.96
CA TYR A 402 43.24 -3.33 -19.91
C TYR A 402 42.64 -2.38 -20.94
N GLU A 403 43.32 -1.26 -21.18
CA GLU A 403 42.86 -0.25 -22.13
C GLU A 403 42.62 -0.85 -23.53
N ASN A 404 41.51 -0.44 -24.16
CA ASN A 404 41.11 -0.89 -25.49
C ASN A 404 40.79 -2.39 -25.59
N SER A 405 40.59 -3.07 -24.46
CA SER A 405 39.97 -4.40 -24.43
C SER A 405 38.45 -4.32 -24.64
N LEU A 406 37.83 -5.45 -24.97
CA LEU A 406 36.39 -5.60 -25.11
C LEU A 406 35.64 -5.20 -23.82
N LEU A 407 36.16 -5.61 -22.67
CA LEU A 407 35.58 -5.28 -21.36
C LEU A 407 35.75 -3.79 -21.02
N ASP A 408 36.94 -3.21 -21.22
CA ASP A 408 37.18 -1.77 -21.01
C ASP A 408 36.20 -0.90 -21.84
N GLN A 409 36.05 -1.24 -23.12
CA GLN A 409 35.11 -0.56 -24.01
C GLN A 409 33.66 -0.75 -23.57
N THR A 410 33.31 -1.94 -23.07
CA THR A 410 31.96 -2.24 -22.55
C THR A 410 31.66 -1.40 -21.31
N TYR A 411 32.57 -1.32 -20.33
CA TYR A 411 32.37 -0.54 -19.11
C TYR A 411 32.12 0.94 -19.41
N LYS A 412 32.95 1.53 -20.27
CA LYS A 412 32.82 2.93 -20.70
C LYS A 412 31.49 3.19 -21.43
N ALA A 413 31.06 2.26 -22.29
CA ALA A 413 29.81 2.40 -23.03
C ALA A 413 28.57 2.21 -22.14
N ALA A 414 28.59 1.24 -21.22
CA ALA A 414 27.50 1.01 -20.26
C ALA A 414 27.29 2.23 -19.35
N VAL A 415 28.36 2.77 -18.75
CA VAL A 415 28.27 3.97 -17.90
C VAL A 415 27.74 5.18 -18.68
N ALA A 416 28.27 5.42 -19.89
CA ALA A 416 27.79 6.51 -20.74
C ALA A 416 26.28 6.39 -21.05
N ARG A 417 25.80 5.17 -21.28
CA ARG A 417 24.38 4.90 -21.56
C ARG A 417 23.49 5.14 -20.34
N HIS A 418 23.94 4.78 -19.13
CA HIS A 418 23.21 5.11 -17.90
C HIS A 418 23.12 6.62 -17.67
N ILE A 419 24.22 7.36 -17.91
CA ILE A 419 24.25 8.83 -17.81
C ILE A 419 23.24 9.45 -18.79
N GLU A 420 23.25 9.01 -20.05
CA GLU A 420 22.32 9.48 -21.08
C GLU A 420 20.85 9.18 -20.70
N TYR A 421 20.59 7.97 -20.19
CA TYR A 421 19.25 7.55 -19.81
C TYR A 421 18.68 8.38 -18.64
N GLY A 422 19.50 8.68 -17.62
CA GLY A 422 19.10 9.59 -16.54
C GLY A 422 18.82 11.00 -17.03
N LYS A 423 19.67 11.53 -17.93
CA LYS A 423 19.45 12.84 -18.59
C LYS A 423 18.14 12.88 -19.38
N LYS A 424 17.82 11.82 -20.15
CA LYS A 424 16.56 11.69 -20.93
C LYS A 424 15.31 11.85 -20.06
N HIS A 425 15.37 11.41 -18.80
CA HIS A 425 14.24 11.41 -17.87
C HIS A 425 14.35 12.49 -16.76
N ALA A 426 15.34 13.39 -16.85
CA ALA A 426 15.60 14.45 -15.88
C ALA A 426 15.85 14.00 -14.42
N VAL A 427 16.19 12.72 -14.20
CA VAL A 427 16.50 12.15 -12.88
C VAL A 427 18.03 11.94 -12.72
N PRO A 428 18.54 11.69 -11.50
CA PRO A 428 19.89 11.14 -11.32
C PRO A 428 20.04 9.79 -12.04
N TRP A 429 21.27 9.35 -12.31
CA TRP A 429 21.53 8.07 -12.96
C TRP A 429 22.14 7.05 -11.98
N GLY A 430 22.31 5.80 -12.43
CA GLY A 430 22.77 4.70 -11.58
C GLY A 430 21.68 3.65 -11.36
N ILE A 431 21.10 3.12 -12.44
CA ILE A 431 20.11 2.04 -12.36
C ILE A 431 20.84 0.70 -12.17
N SER A 432 20.41 -0.08 -11.20
CA SER A 432 20.97 -1.41 -10.92
C SER A 432 19.97 -2.20 -10.08
N GLU A 433 20.21 -3.49 -9.88
CA GLU A 433 19.44 -4.31 -8.95
C GLU A 433 19.42 -3.69 -7.55
N SER A 434 18.22 -3.51 -6.99
CA SER A 434 18.04 -2.79 -5.73
C SER A 434 16.68 -3.06 -5.09
N GLY A 435 16.52 -2.56 -3.86
CA GLY A 435 15.20 -2.32 -3.28
C GLY A 435 14.39 -1.31 -4.12
N TYR A 436 13.06 -1.34 -4.02
CA TYR A 436 12.16 -0.37 -4.68
C TYR A 436 10.91 -0.10 -3.84
N ASN A 437 10.09 0.90 -4.22
CA ASN A 437 8.94 1.33 -3.43
C ASN A 437 7.75 0.35 -3.56
N ALA A 438 7.93 -0.82 -2.99
CA ALA A 438 6.98 -1.91 -2.91
C ALA A 438 7.24 -2.65 -1.61
N ILE A 439 6.17 -2.89 -0.84
CA ILE A 439 6.26 -3.49 0.47
C ILE A 439 5.41 -4.77 0.49
N ASP A 440 5.88 -5.84 1.12
CA ASP A 440 5.12 -7.08 1.31
C ASP A 440 4.18 -7.03 2.53
N SER A 441 3.50 -8.14 2.82
CA SER A 441 2.61 -8.30 3.97
C SER A 441 3.32 -8.16 5.33
N HIS A 442 4.65 -8.25 5.37
CA HIS A 442 5.47 -8.12 6.58
C HIS A 442 6.13 -6.76 6.71
N LEU A 443 5.75 -5.80 5.88
CA LEU A 443 6.29 -4.45 5.87
C LEU A 443 7.77 -4.35 5.42
N ASN A 444 8.26 -5.30 4.62
CA ASN A 444 9.61 -5.26 4.06
C ASN A 444 9.63 -4.76 2.62
N TYR A 445 10.61 -3.89 2.30
CA TYR A 445 10.87 -3.49 0.92
C TYR A 445 11.22 -4.70 0.05
N GLN A 446 10.63 -4.73 -1.14
CA GLN A 446 10.90 -5.77 -2.14
C GLN A 446 12.16 -5.43 -2.93
N TYR A 447 12.85 -6.48 -3.39
CA TYR A 447 14.11 -6.41 -4.13
C TYR A 447 13.96 -7.05 -5.51
N ARG A 448 14.53 -6.44 -6.56
CA ARG A 448 14.57 -7.02 -7.91
C ARG A 448 15.61 -6.36 -8.81
N ALA A 449 15.97 -7.04 -9.90
CA ALA A 449 16.87 -6.51 -10.93
C ALA A 449 16.22 -5.43 -11.81
N PHE A 450 16.87 -4.26 -11.85
CA PHE A 450 16.59 -3.14 -12.75
C PHE A 450 17.76 -2.89 -13.70
N GLY A 451 17.48 -2.31 -14.87
CA GLY A 451 18.54 -1.96 -15.81
C GLY A 451 18.07 -1.03 -16.92
N VAL A 452 19.02 -0.54 -17.71
CA VAL A 452 18.74 0.45 -18.75
C VAL A 452 18.29 -0.23 -20.06
N PRO A 453 17.19 0.22 -20.68
CA PRO A 453 16.76 -0.26 -21.99
C PRO A 453 17.86 -0.14 -23.05
N GLY A 454 18.07 -1.24 -23.77
CA GLY A 454 19.11 -1.39 -24.79
C GLY A 454 20.40 -2.03 -24.28
N LEU A 455 20.57 -2.22 -22.97
CA LEU A 455 21.73 -2.94 -22.38
C LEU A 455 21.39 -4.36 -21.88
N GLY A 456 20.10 -4.68 -21.71
CA GLY A 456 19.64 -5.97 -21.18
C GLY A 456 18.78 -6.78 -22.16
N LEU A 457 18.79 -8.12 -22.03
CA LEU A 457 17.88 -9.03 -22.74
C LEU A 457 16.47 -9.07 -22.12
N LYS A 458 16.35 -8.76 -20.82
CA LYS A 458 15.09 -8.74 -20.09
C LYS A 458 14.09 -7.77 -20.75
N ARG A 459 12.85 -8.23 -20.95
CA ARG A 459 11.74 -7.38 -21.46
C ARG A 459 11.21 -6.46 -20.35
N GLY A 460 10.65 -5.31 -20.73
CA GLY A 460 10.00 -4.39 -19.78
C GLY A 460 10.94 -3.46 -19.00
N LEU A 461 12.24 -3.38 -19.36
CA LEU A 461 13.21 -2.51 -18.67
C LEU A 461 12.85 -1.01 -18.67
N ALA A 462 11.99 -0.57 -19.60
CA ALA A 462 11.54 0.82 -19.67
C ALA A 462 10.35 1.13 -18.74
N GLU A 463 9.75 0.12 -18.11
CA GLU A 463 8.55 0.26 -17.27
C GLU A 463 8.87 0.79 -15.87
N ASP A 464 10.14 0.67 -15.46
CA ASP A 464 10.61 1.00 -14.12
C ASP A 464 11.74 2.04 -14.17
N MET A 465 11.68 3.03 -13.27
CA MET A 465 12.72 4.03 -13.08
C MET A 465 13.17 4.04 -11.63
N VAL A 466 14.16 3.21 -11.29
CA VAL A 466 14.71 3.10 -9.93
C VAL A 466 16.20 3.39 -9.98
N VAL A 467 16.64 4.39 -9.22
CA VAL A 467 18.05 4.81 -9.13
C VAL A 467 18.64 4.28 -7.85
N ALA A 468 19.73 3.51 -7.96
CA ALA A 468 20.46 2.93 -6.85
C ALA A 468 21.80 3.67 -6.68
N PRO A 469 22.01 4.43 -5.59
CA PRO A 469 23.24 5.22 -5.40
C PRO A 469 24.54 4.40 -5.48
N TYR A 470 24.54 3.15 -5.00
CA TYR A 470 25.73 2.28 -5.09
C TYR A 470 26.17 2.02 -6.54
N ALA A 471 25.25 2.03 -7.50
CA ALA A 471 25.58 1.89 -8.92
C ALA A 471 26.32 3.11 -9.47
N SER A 472 26.00 4.30 -8.95
CA SER A 472 26.78 5.52 -9.22
C SER A 472 28.16 5.44 -8.59
N ALA A 473 28.26 4.89 -7.37
CA ALA A 473 29.55 4.67 -6.73
C ALA A 473 30.44 3.70 -7.51
N LEU A 474 29.89 2.59 -8.04
CA LEU A 474 30.63 1.67 -8.91
C LEU A 474 31.20 2.38 -10.15
N ALA A 475 30.48 3.37 -10.69
CA ALA A 475 30.93 4.13 -11.86
C ALA A 475 32.15 5.03 -11.59
N LEU A 476 32.55 5.25 -10.32
CA LEU A 476 33.80 5.95 -9.97
C LEU A 476 35.03 5.27 -10.60
N MET A 477 34.97 3.96 -10.84
CA MET A 477 36.07 3.20 -11.44
C MET A 477 36.25 3.46 -12.94
N VAL A 478 35.27 4.12 -13.58
CA VAL A 478 35.20 4.30 -15.04
C VAL A 478 35.10 5.78 -15.43
N ALA A 479 34.21 6.53 -14.77
CA ALA A 479 33.91 7.94 -15.03
C ALA A 479 33.85 8.71 -13.70
N PRO A 480 35.01 8.96 -13.06
CA PRO A 480 35.08 9.45 -11.68
C PRO A 480 34.45 10.83 -11.49
N GLU A 481 34.66 11.76 -12.41
CA GLU A 481 34.11 13.12 -12.32
C GLU A 481 32.58 13.11 -12.41
N GLU A 482 32.02 12.41 -13.40
CA GLU A 482 30.57 12.33 -13.59
C GLU A 482 29.88 11.56 -12.45
N ALA A 483 30.50 10.49 -11.95
CA ALA A 483 30.00 9.72 -10.82
C ALA A 483 29.99 10.56 -9.55
N CYS A 484 31.06 11.32 -9.28
CA CYS A 484 31.15 12.22 -8.13
C CYS A 484 30.07 13.31 -8.17
N LEU A 485 29.91 13.99 -9.31
CA LEU A 485 28.84 15.00 -9.49
C LEU A 485 27.43 14.42 -9.29
N ASN A 486 27.21 13.17 -9.71
CA ASN A 486 25.90 12.51 -9.53
C ASN A 486 25.66 12.13 -8.05
N LEU A 487 26.68 11.67 -7.34
CA LEU A 487 26.61 11.39 -5.90
C LEU A 487 26.37 12.68 -5.10
N GLU A 488 27.06 13.78 -5.41
CA GLU A 488 26.81 15.08 -4.80
C GLU A 488 25.37 15.57 -5.05
N ARG A 489 24.83 15.34 -6.26
CA ARG A 489 23.43 15.64 -6.58
C ARG A 489 22.46 14.79 -5.75
N LEU A 490 22.74 13.51 -5.55
CA LEU A 490 21.92 12.62 -4.72
C LEU A 490 21.98 13.05 -3.24
N ALA A 491 23.15 13.45 -2.76
CA ALA A 491 23.34 13.94 -1.39
C ALA A 491 22.57 15.23 -1.12
N ALA A 492 22.68 16.20 -2.05
CA ALA A 492 21.95 17.48 -1.97
C ALA A 492 20.42 17.31 -2.01
N ALA A 493 19.92 16.20 -2.56
CA ALA A 493 18.51 15.84 -2.57
C ALA A 493 18.04 15.13 -1.27
N GLY A 494 18.94 14.89 -0.32
CA GLY A 494 18.62 14.28 0.98
C GLY A 494 18.54 12.75 0.96
N PHE A 495 19.20 12.08 -0.01
CA PHE A 495 19.15 10.62 -0.15
C PHE A 495 20.24 9.88 0.64
N GLU A 496 20.72 10.49 1.72
CA GLU A 496 21.71 9.93 2.65
C GLU A 496 21.10 9.71 4.04
N GLY A 497 21.54 8.64 4.69
CA GLY A 497 21.25 8.32 6.08
C GLY A 497 22.52 8.02 6.88
N ARG A 498 22.37 7.45 8.07
CA ARG A 498 23.49 7.20 9.01
C ARG A 498 24.61 6.35 8.41
N PHE A 499 24.26 5.42 7.53
CA PHE A 499 25.18 4.46 6.95
C PHE A 499 25.67 4.85 5.54
N GLY A 500 25.42 6.08 5.08
CA GLY A 500 25.72 6.56 3.73
C GLY A 500 24.46 6.71 2.89
N PHE A 501 24.56 6.57 1.58
CA PHE A 501 23.38 6.61 0.71
C PHE A 501 22.39 5.49 1.03
N TYR A 502 21.10 5.83 0.98
CA TYR A 502 20.02 4.84 1.02
C TYR A 502 20.06 3.91 -0.20
N GLU A 503 19.41 2.77 -0.05
CA GLU A 503 19.38 1.69 -1.03
C GLU A 503 18.98 2.15 -2.44
N ALA A 504 17.86 2.87 -2.56
CA ALA A 504 17.35 3.30 -3.86
C ALA A 504 16.37 4.47 -3.76
N ILE A 505 16.13 5.10 -4.91
CA ILE A 505 15.12 6.13 -5.13
C ILE A 505 14.24 5.67 -6.29
N ASP A 506 12.97 5.43 -6.01
CA ASP A 506 11.98 4.99 -6.99
C ASP A 506 11.27 6.22 -7.58
N TYR A 507 11.39 6.39 -8.89
CA TYR A 507 10.73 7.45 -9.69
C TYR A 507 9.57 6.90 -10.52
N THR A 508 9.15 5.66 -10.29
CA THR A 508 8.18 4.98 -11.17
C THR A 508 6.76 5.46 -10.91
N PRO A 509 6.07 6.11 -11.88
CA PRO A 509 4.79 6.79 -11.62
C PRO A 509 3.70 5.91 -11.01
N SER A 510 3.63 4.63 -11.40
CA SER A 510 2.63 3.67 -10.89
C SER A 510 2.85 3.29 -9.42
N ARG A 511 4.01 3.60 -8.83
CA ARG A 511 4.37 3.31 -7.44
C ARG A 511 4.49 4.57 -6.57
N LEU A 512 4.16 5.74 -7.11
CA LEU A 512 4.25 7.00 -6.37
C LEU A 512 2.88 7.44 -5.83
N PRO A 513 2.80 7.91 -4.58
CA PRO A 513 1.64 8.65 -4.08
C PRO A 513 1.39 9.91 -4.93
N ARG A 514 0.11 10.29 -5.06
CA ARG A 514 -0.26 11.49 -5.83
C ARG A 514 0.41 12.75 -5.26
N GLY A 515 1.13 13.49 -6.11
CA GLY A 515 1.83 14.72 -5.73
C GLY A 515 3.31 14.52 -5.35
N GLN A 516 3.78 13.28 -5.25
CA GLN A 516 5.20 12.98 -5.07
C GLN A 516 5.88 12.73 -6.42
N SER A 517 7.14 13.19 -6.54
CA SER A 517 7.98 12.97 -7.72
C SER A 517 8.92 11.77 -7.60
N ASN A 518 9.12 11.26 -6.38
CA ASN A 518 9.96 10.12 -6.06
C ASN A 518 9.61 9.56 -4.67
N ALA A 519 10.03 8.33 -4.39
CA ALA A 519 9.97 7.69 -3.08
C ALA A 519 11.34 7.09 -2.72
N VAL A 520 11.79 7.30 -1.49
CA VAL A 520 13.11 6.83 -1.00
C VAL A 520 12.95 5.47 -0.32
N VAL A 521 13.80 4.51 -0.68
CA VAL A 521 13.86 3.19 -0.07
C VAL A 521 14.82 3.26 1.13
N HIS A 522 14.28 3.56 2.31
CA HIS A 522 15.04 3.72 3.56
C HIS A 522 15.59 2.38 4.11
N SER A 523 16.52 1.79 3.37
CA SER A 523 17.23 0.56 3.75
C SER A 523 18.69 0.62 3.28
N PHE A 524 19.51 -0.32 3.76
CA PHE A 524 20.91 -0.48 3.39
C PHE A 524 21.22 -1.97 3.25
N MET A 525 21.89 -2.37 2.17
CA MET A 525 22.33 -3.76 1.95
C MET A 525 23.84 -3.92 2.11
N ALA A 526 24.27 -5.01 2.74
CA ALA A 526 25.69 -5.22 3.04
C ALA A 526 26.59 -5.23 1.81
N HIS A 527 26.20 -5.95 0.74
CA HIS A 527 26.97 -5.99 -0.50
C HIS A 527 26.99 -4.62 -1.21
N HIS A 528 25.89 -3.85 -1.20
CA HIS A 528 25.88 -2.49 -1.77
C HIS A 528 26.80 -1.54 -1.01
N GLN A 529 26.83 -1.62 0.32
CA GLN A 529 27.78 -0.86 1.15
C GLN A 529 29.23 -1.30 0.89
N GLY A 530 29.48 -2.60 0.78
CA GLY A 530 30.80 -3.14 0.48
C GLY A 530 31.32 -2.69 -0.88
N MET A 531 30.51 -2.84 -1.92
CA MET A 531 30.84 -2.39 -3.28
C MET A 531 31.10 -0.89 -3.34
N THR A 532 30.30 -0.07 -2.65
CA THR A 532 30.50 1.37 -2.55
C THR A 532 31.86 1.70 -1.93
N LEU A 533 32.21 1.06 -0.81
CA LEU A 533 33.48 1.29 -0.12
C LEU A 533 34.68 0.90 -1.00
N LEU A 534 34.63 -0.27 -1.64
CA LEU A 534 35.70 -0.74 -2.52
C LEU A 534 35.86 0.15 -3.75
N ALA A 535 34.77 0.68 -4.32
CA ALA A 535 34.84 1.61 -5.47
C ALA A 535 35.47 2.96 -5.08
N LEU A 536 35.19 3.47 -3.88
CA LEU A 536 35.86 4.66 -3.33
C LEU A 536 37.35 4.40 -3.16
N VAL A 537 37.71 3.27 -2.54
CA VAL A 537 39.11 2.86 -2.33
C VAL A 537 39.84 2.65 -3.66
N TYR A 538 39.17 2.11 -4.68
CA TYR A 538 39.73 1.98 -6.02
C TYR A 538 40.23 3.32 -6.54
N LEU A 539 39.41 4.37 -6.44
CA LEU A 539 39.75 5.70 -6.93
C LEU A 539 40.78 6.41 -6.04
N LEU A 540 40.58 6.39 -4.71
CA LEU A 540 41.36 7.18 -3.76
C LEU A 540 42.77 6.62 -3.53
N LEU A 541 42.94 5.30 -3.53
CA LEU A 541 44.20 4.64 -3.17
C LEU A 541 44.87 3.96 -4.37
N GLY A 542 44.39 4.24 -5.58
CA GLY A 542 44.95 3.69 -6.82
C GLY A 542 44.84 2.17 -6.88
N ARG A 543 43.59 1.68 -6.90
CA ARG A 543 43.17 0.29 -7.20
C ARG A 543 43.85 -0.83 -6.39
N PRO A 544 43.89 -0.75 -5.05
CA PRO A 544 44.64 -1.72 -4.24
C PRO A 544 44.12 -3.16 -4.36
N MET A 545 42.80 -3.38 -4.51
CA MET A 545 42.25 -4.73 -4.69
C MET A 545 42.67 -5.38 -6.01
N GLN A 546 42.73 -4.62 -7.11
CA GLN A 546 43.26 -5.13 -8.38
C GLN A 546 44.76 -5.44 -8.29
N LYS A 547 45.55 -4.62 -7.60
CA LYS A 547 46.98 -4.91 -7.38
C LYS A 547 47.19 -6.21 -6.58
N ARG A 548 46.33 -6.48 -5.59
CA ARG A 548 46.34 -7.74 -4.82
C ARG A 548 45.89 -8.93 -5.67
N PHE A 549 44.88 -8.74 -6.50
CA PHE A 549 44.49 -9.73 -7.50
C PHE A 549 45.66 -10.07 -8.44
N GLU A 550 46.36 -9.05 -8.93
CA GLU A 550 47.53 -9.20 -9.80
C GLU A 550 48.74 -9.80 -9.07
N SER A 551 48.79 -9.82 -7.74
CA SER A 551 49.87 -10.45 -6.97
C SER A 551 49.63 -11.93 -6.66
N GLU A 552 48.40 -12.42 -6.78
CA GLU A 552 48.05 -13.82 -6.51
C GLU A 552 48.56 -14.73 -7.64
N PRO A 553 49.46 -15.70 -7.37
CA PRO A 553 50.08 -16.52 -8.42
C PRO A 553 49.08 -17.26 -9.32
N LEU A 554 47.96 -17.76 -8.77
CA LEU A 554 46.93 -18.46 -9.55
C LEU A 554 46.25 -17.51 -10.56
N PHE A 555 45.98 -16.26 -10.15
CA PHE A 555 45.38 -15.26 -11.01
C PHE A 555 46.36 -14.74 -12.05
N GLN A 556 47.63 -14.53 -11.68
CA GLN A 556 48.71 -14.12 -12.60
C GLN A 556 48.81 -15.04 -13.82
N ALA A 557 48.75 -16.36 -13.60
CA ALA A 557 48.81 -17.35 -14.68
C ALA A 557 47.64 -17.24 -15.68
N THR A 558 46.54 -16.61 -15.29
CA THR A 558 45.26 -16.59 -16.02
C THR A 558 44.91 -15.21 -16.60
N LEU A 559 45.69 -14.16 -16.30
CA LEU A 559 45.42 -12.77 -16.67
C LEU A 559 45.16 -12.52 -18.17
N LEU A 560 45.74 -13.35 -19.05
CA LEU A 560 45.59 -13.21 -20.51
C LEU A 560 44.12 -13.29 -20.97
N LEU A 561 43.24 -13.94 -20.21
CA LEU A 561 41.80 -14.01 -20.52
C LEU A 561 41.11 -12.63 -20.49
N LEU A 562 41.66 -11.68 -19.76
CA LEU A 562 41.11 -10.33 -19.61
C LEU A 562 41.52 -9.38 -20.76
N GLN A 563 42.39 -9.83 -21.66
CA GLN A 563 42.97 -9.03 -22.75
C GLN A 563 42.31 -9.30 -24.11
N GLU A 564 40.99 -9.55 -24.12
CA GLU A 564 40.23 -9.79 -25.35
C GLU A 564 40.11 -8.50 -26.19
N ARG A 565 40.44 -8.57 -27.48
CA ARG A 565 40.35 -7.44 -28.42
C ARG A 565 38.90 -7.17 -28.81
N ILE A 566 38.58 -5.91 -29.09
CA ILE A 566 37.27 -5.50 -29.62
C ILE A 566 37.07 -6.12 -31.03
N PRO A 567 35.99 -6.88 -31.28
CA PRO A 567 35.70 -7.45 -32.59
C PRO A 567 35.50 -6.38 -33.68
N LYS A 568 36.09 -6.57 -34.88
CA LYS A 568 36.05 -5.58 -35.98
C LYS A 568 34.85 -5.70 -36.92
N ALA A 569 34.11 -6.81 -36.90
CA ALA A 569 32.94 -7.05 -37.76
C ALA A 569 32.00 -8.05 -37.08
N VAL A 570 30.95 -7.55 -36.42
CA VAL A 570 29.90 -8.38 -35.82
C VAL A 570 28.55 -7.74 -36.16
N ALA A 571 27.57 -8.57 -36.51
CA ALA A 571 26.18 -8.12 -36.64
C ALA A 571 25.69 -7.68 -35.25
N PHE A 572 25.36 -6.41 -35.09
CA PHE A 572 24.81 -5.89 -33.84
C PHE A 572 23.44 -6.51 -33.58
N TYR A 573 23.19 -6.90 -32.34
CA TYR A 573 21.88 -7.33 -31.89
C TYR A 573 20.94 -6.12 -31.90
N THR A 574 20.05 -6.05 -32.89
CA THR A 574 18.99 -5.03 -32.94
C THR A 574 17.84 -5.49 -32.05
N SER A 575 17.71 -4.90 -30.87
CA SER A 575 16.57 -5.18 -30.01
C SER A 575 15.28 -4.67 -30.67
N PRO A 576 14.18 -5.46 -30.71
CA PRO A 576 12.88 -5.02 -31.24
C PRO A 576 12.30 -3.75 -30.58
N THR A 577 12.89 -3.31 -29.46
CA THR A 577 12.48 -2.13 -28.69
C THR A 577 12.95 -0.79 -29.27
N GLU A 578 13.98 -0.73 -30.14
CA GLU A 578 14.38 0.55 -30.76
C GLU A 578 13.34 1.08 -31.78
N LEU A 579 12.49 0.20 -32.32
CA LEU A 579 11.37 0.58 -33.20
C LEU A 579 10.13 1.02 -32.40
N ALA A 580 9.97 0.58 -31.15
CA ALA A 580 8.81 0.90 -30.31
C ALA A 580 8.89 2.27 -29.62
N ASP A 581 10.09 2.83 -29.46
CA ASP A 581 10.29 4.19 -28.91
C ASP A 581 9.85 5.31 -29.88
N SER A 582 9.58 4.98 -31.14
CA SER A 582 9.10 5.93 -32.17
C SER A 582 7.56 6.04 -32.27
N HIS A 583 6.82 5.23 -31.53
CA HIS A 583 5.35 5.23 -31.52
C HIS A 583 4.75 5.20 -30.10
N ARG A 584 5.33 5.97 -29.19
CA ARG A 584 4.62 6.41 -27.99
C ARG A 584 4.63 7.92 -27.95
N GLU A 585 3.70 8.50 -28.72
CA GLU A 585 3.13 9.79 -28.32
C GLU A 585 2.78 9.69 -26.84
N SER A 586 3.15 10.74 -26.11
CA SER A 586 2.89 10.97 -24.71
C SER A 586 1.41 10.75 -24.36
N VAL A 587 1.05 9.49 -24.08
CA VAL A 587 -0.11 9.21 -23.24
C VAL A 587 0.41 9.37 -21.83
N SER A 588 0.09 10.50 -21.21
CA SER A 588 0.14 10.64 -19.76
C SER A 588 -0.59 9.43 -19.18
N MET A 589 0.15 8.46 -18.64
CA MET A 589 -0.43 7.42 -17.79
C MET A 589 -0.77 8.08 -16.46
N GLU A 590 -1.79 8.94 -16.48
CA GLU A 590 -2.57 9.22 -15.30
C GLU A 590 -3.19 7.88 -14.89
N THR A 591 -3.00 7.51 -13.62
CA THR A 591 -3.72 6.41 -13.00
C THR A 591 -5.20 6.53 -13.35
N PRO A 592 -5.82 5.55 -14.02
CA PRO A 592 -7.19 5.71 -14.51
C PRO A 592 -8.13 5.71 -13.31
N VAL A 593 -8.51 6.91 -12.87
CA VAL A 593 -9.51 7.14 -11.82
C VAL A 593 -10.86 7.36 -12.50
N ARG A 594 -11.95 6.82 -11.94
CA ARG A 594 -13.30 7.10 -12.46
C ARG A 594 -13.79 8.42 -11.86
N VAL A 595 -14.04 9.41 -12.72
CA VAL A 595 -14.54 10.74 -12.33
C VAL A 595 -15.94 10.94 -12.90
N PHE A 596 -16.88 11.36 -12.05
CA PHE A 596 -18.27 11.63 -12.39
C PHE A 596 -18.63 13.07 -12.01
N ASN A 597 -19.01 13.87 -13.00
CA ASN A 597 -19.39 15.28 -12.80
C ASN A 597 -20.89 15.46 -12.54
N THR A 598 -21.62 14.36 -12.32
CA THR A 598 -23.05 14.36 -12.06
C THR A 598 -23.42 13.22 -11.10
N PRO A 599 -24.34 13.47 -10.16
CA PRO A 599 -24.92 12.40 -9.35
C PRO A 599 -25.96 11.58 -10.13
N ASP A 600 -26.49 12.10 -11.24
CA ASP A 600 -27.60 11.50 -11.99
C ASP A 600 -27.09 10.55 -13.09
N THR A 601 -26.79 9.31 -12.71
CA THR A 601 -26.43 8.22 -13.65
C THR A 601 -27.65 7.33 -13.92
N PRO A 602 -27.76 6.68 -15.10
CA PRO A 602 -28.88 5.77 -15.41
C PRO A 602 -28.98 4.60 -14.43
N THR A 603 -27.84 4.15 -13.92
CA THR A 603 -27.67 3.19 -12.83
C THR A 603 -26.59 3.73 -11.91
N PRO A 604 -26.74 3.64 -10.57
CA PRO A 604 -25.71 4.12 -9.65
C PRO A 604 -24.34 3.50 -9.94
N GLU A 605 -23.32 4.35 -10.04
CA GLU A 605 -21.93 3.90 -10.18
C GLU A 605 -21.37 3.67 -8.77
N VAL A 606 -20.78 2.50 -8.52
CA VAL A 606 -20.35 2.09 -7.18
C VAL A 606 -18.83 2.02 -7.05
N GLN A 607 -18.33 2.25 -5.84
CA GLN A 607 -16.97 1.91 -5.42
C GLN A 607 -17.04 1.00 -4.18
N LEU A 608 -16.18 -0.02 -4.16
CA LEU A 608 -16.06 -0.96 -3.04
C LEU A 608 -14.74 -0.71 -2.31
N LEU A 609 -14.79 -0.58 -0.99
CA LEU A 609 -13.64 -0.40 -0.11
C LEU A 609 -13.67 -1.47 0.99
N SER A 610 -12.51 -2.03 1.34
CA SER A 610 -12.42 -3.04 2.39
C SER A 610 -11.01 -3.27 2.90
N ASN A 611 -10.90 -3.70 4.16
CA ASN A 611 -9.69 -4.26 4.76
C ASN A 611 -9.74 -5.81 4.88
N GLY A 612 -10.71 -6.46 4.24
CA GLY A 612 -10.98 -7.90 4.30
C GLY A 612 -12.02 -8.33 5.34
N ARG A 613 -12.33 -7.48 6.34
CA ARG A 613 -13.38 -7.75 7.36
C ARG A 613 -14.45 -6.68 7.41
N TYR A 614 -14.07 -5.41 7.33
CA TYR A 614 -14.98 -4.29 7.18
C TYR A 614 -15.14 -3.98 5.69
N HIS A 615 -16.37 -3.82 5.23
CA HIS A 615 -16.72 -3.63 3.83
C HIS A 615 -17.63 -2.42 3.66
N LEU A 616 -17.29 -1.54 2.73
CA LEU A 616 -18.04 -0.33 2.41
C LEU A 616 -18.33 -0.30 0.91
N MET A 617 -19.60 -0.11 0.56
CA MET A 617 -20.03 0.23 -0.79
C MET A 617 -20.55 1.66 -0.78
N ILE A 618 -20.12 2.47 -1.75
CA ILE A 618 -20.60 3.84 -1.91
C ILE A 618 -20.87 4.17 -3.38
N THR A 619 -21.94 4.92 -3.62
CA THR A 619 -22.38 5.33 -4.96
C THR A 619 -21.84 6.71 -5.34
N ASN A 620 -21.92 7.03 -6.63
CA ASN A 620 -21.50 8.34 -7.17
C ASN A 620 -22.38 9.50 -6.70
N ALA A 621 -23.49 9.24 -6.00
CA ALA A 621 -24.33 10.26 -5.38
C ALA A 621 -24.15 10.36 -3.85
N GLY A 622 -23.44 9.41 -3.23
CA GLY A 622 -23.17 9.36 -1.78
C GLY A 622 -24.05 8.40 -0.98
N GLY A 623 -24.93 7.62 -1.63
CA GLY A 623 -25.61 6.48 -0.99
C GLY A 623 -24.66 5.28 -0.82
N GLY A 624 -25.08 4.25 -0.09
CA GLY A 624 -24.24 3.08 0.14
C GLY A 624 -24.60 2.25 1.38
N TYR A 625 -23.67 1.38 1.78
CA TYR A 625 -23.78 0.55 2.99
C TYR A 625 -22.43 0.27 3.63
N SER A 626 -22.46 -0.09 4.92
CA SER A 626 -21.32 -0.60 5.68
C SER A 626 -21.66 -1.98 6.25
N ARG A 627 -20.72 -2.91 6.12
CA ARG A 627 -20.84 -4.30 6.59
C ARG A 627 -19.58 -4.70 7.35
N TRP A 628 -19.75 -5.60 8.31
CA TRP A 628 -18.65 -6.23 9.03
C TRP A 628 -18.82 -7.72 8.98
N LYS A 629 -17.90 -8.40 8.30
CA LYS A 629 -18.02 -9.80 7.90
C LYS A 629 -19.36 -9.96 7.16
N ASP A 630 -20.21 -10.88 7.61
CA ASP A 630 -21.54 -11.12 7.03
C ASP A 630 -22.67 -10.25 7.62
N MET A 631 -22.36 -9.34 8.54
CA MET A 631 -23.35 -8.54 9.26
C MET A 631 -23.50 -7.14 8.65
N ALA A 632 -24.75 -6.66 8.50
CA ALA A 632 -25.02 -5.28 8.15
C ALA A 632 -24.75 -4.38 9.37
N VAL A 633 -23.90 -3.37 9.20
CA VAL A 633 -23.70 -2.30 10.19
C VAL A 633 -24.73 -1.21 9.96
N THR A 634 -24.89 -0.79 8.70
CA THR A 634 -25.89 0.21 8.28
C THR A 634 -26.94 -0.37 7.33
N ARG A 635 -28.13 0.23 7.32
CA ARG A 635 -29.28 -0.22 6.52
C ARG A 635 -29.08 0.05 5.03
N PHE A 636 -29.47 -0.92 4.19
CA PHE A 636 -29.43 -0.82 2.74
C PHE A 636 -30.49 -1.68 2.06
N ARG A 637 -31.01 -1.20 0.93
CA ARG A 637 -31.91 -1.93 0.02
C ARG A 637 -31.49 -1.61 -1.41
N GLU A 638 -31.48 -2.61 -2.28
CA GLU A 638 -31.22 -2.41 -3.70
C GLU A 638 -32.44 -1.75 -4.38
N ASP A 639 -32.22 -0.61 -5.04
CA ASP A 639 -33.20 -0.02 -5.94
C ASP A 639 -32.48 0.87 -6.97
N THR A 640 -32.68 0.62 -8.26
CA THR A 640 -32.10 1.45 -9.33
C THR A 640 -32.75 2.82 -9.46
N THR A 641 -33.94 3.01 -8.89
CA THR A 641 -34.72 4.25 -8.98
C THR A 641 -34.48 5.19 -7.81
N CYS A 642 -33.92 4.69 -6.70
CA CYS A 642 -33.72 5.42 -5.45
C CYS A 642 -32.37 5.05 -4.82
N ASP A 643 -31.56 6.04 -4.45
CA ASP A 643 -30.26 5.84 -3.80
C ASP A 643 -30.21 6.51 -2.41
N ASN A 644 -31.27 6.33 -1.63
CA ASN A 644 -31.54 7.10 -0.41
C ASN A 644 -31.10 6.40 0.90
N PHE A 645 -30.27 5.35 0.81
CA PHE A 645 -29.72 4.64 1.97
C PHE A 645 -28.22 4.90 2.08
N GLY A 646 -27.70 4.98 3.31
CA GLY A 646 -26.28 5.11 3.57
C GLY A 646 -25.96 5.95 4.80
N THR A 647 -24.73 6.45 4.81
CA THR A 647 -24.19 7.32 5.85
C THR A 647 -24.05 8.73 5.31
N PHE A 648 -24.78 9.66 5.92
CA PHE A 648 -25.00 11.00 5.41
C PHE A 648 -24.42 12.07 6.34
N CYS A 649 -24.13 13.24 5.77
CA CYS A 649 -23.72 14.43 6.50
C CYS A 649 -24.44 15.65 5.94
N TYR A 650 -25.35 16.21 6.75
CA TYR A 650 -26.10 17.42 6.45
C TYR A 650 -25.31 18.65 6.86
N LEU A 651 -25.41 19.69 6.05
CA LEU A 651 -24.89 21.03 6.31
C LEU A 651 -26.07 21.98 6.30
N ARG A 652 -26.16 22.81 7.33
CA ARG A 652 -27.16 23.87 7.41
C ARG A 652 -26.48 25.18 7.79
N ASP A 653 -26.72 26.22 7.02
CA ASP A 653 -26.34 27.57 7.39
C ASP A 653 -27.38 28.13 8.38
N VAL A 654 -26.91 28.56 9.54
CA VAL A 654 -27.78 28.98 10.65
C VAL A 654 -28.49 30.30 10.34
N ASN A 655 -27.83 31.20 9.60
CA ASN A 655 -28.32 32.55 9.32
C ASN A 655 -29.33 32.56 8.17
N THR A 656 -29.09 31.78 7.13
CA THR A 656 -29.94 31.72 5.93
C THR A 656 -31.02 30.63 6.02
N GLY A 657 -30.78 29.59 6.82
CA GLY A 657 -31.62 28.40 6.86
C GLY A 657 -31.43 27.46 5.65
N ASP A 658 -30.46 27.73 4.77
CA ASP A 658 -30.15 26.86 3.64
C ASP A 658 -29.59 25.52 4.13
N VAL A 659 -30.08 24.43 3.53
CA VAL A 659 -29.74 23.04 3.90
C VAL A 659 -29.27 22.28 2.67
N TRP A 660 -28.12 21.64 2.77
CA TRP A 660 -27.56 20.72 1.78
C TRP A 660 -26.78 19.59 2.47
N SER A 661 -26.04 18.78 1.71
CA SER A 661 -25.23 17.68 2.24
C SER A 661 -23.84 17.68 1.64
N THR A 662 -22.89 17.01 2.30
CA THR A 662 -21.50 16.90 1.80
C THR A 662 -21.41 16.05 0.53
N THR A 663 -22.43 15.25 0.26
CA THR A 663 -22.69 14.51 -0.99
C THR A 663 -24.04 14.93 -1.59
N TYR A 664 -24.49 14.31 -2.69
CA TYR A 664 -25.80 14.64 -3.29
C TYR A 664 -26.95 14.06 -2.50
N GLN A 665 -26.83 12.80 -2.12
CA GLN A 665 -27.67 12.21 -1.10
C GLN A 665 -27.31 12.78 0.27
N PRO A 666 -28.29 12.94 1.18
CA PRO A 666 -29.70 12.59 1.01
C PRO A 666 -30.58 13.78 0.60
N THR A 667 -30.05 15.00 0.59
CA THR A 667 -30.87 16.24 0.43
C THR A 667 -31.37 16.47 -0.99
N LEU A 668 -30.78 15.82 -2.00
CA LEU A 668 -31.09 15.98 -3.42
C LEU A 668 -30.98 17.43 -3.92
N LYS A 669 -30.22 18.26 -3.19
CA LYS A 669 -29.97 19.65 -3.57
C LYS A 669 -28.96 19.71 -4.70
N GLN A 670 -29.35 20.41 -5.76
CA GLN A 670 -28.50 20.61 -6.93
C GLN A 670 -27.36 21.57 -6.57
N PRO A 671 -26.08 21.11 -6.61
CA PRO A 671 -24.95 21.97 -6.34
C PRO A 671 -24.57 22.83 -7.54
N LEU A 672 -23.75 23.86 -7.29
CA LEU A 672 -23.14 24.66 -8.36
C LEU A 672 -22.06 23.85 -9.11
N HIS A 673 -21.28 23.08 -8.37
CA HIS A 673 -20.27 22.17 -8.89
C HIS A 673 -20.33 20.83 -8.14
N TYR A 674 -20.17 19.72 -8.88
CA TYR A 674 -20.17 18.37 -8.33
C TYR A 674 -19.13 17.51 -9.03
N GLU A 675 -18.32 16.81 -8.25
CA GLU A 675 -17.37 15.83 -8.73
C GLU A 675 -17.32 14.65 -7.74
N ALA A 676 -17.49 13.42 -8.23
CA ALA A 676 -17.27 12.19 -7.49
C ALA A 676 -16.09 11.44 -8.13
N ILE A 677 -15.10 11.05 -7.32
CA ILE A 677 -13.82 10.50 -7.77
C ILE A 677 -13.58 9.15 -7.09
N PHE A 678 -13.46 8.08 -7.88
CA PHE A 678 -13.31 6.71 -7.38
C PHE A 678 -11.95 6.11 -7.74
N SER A 679 -11.26 5.59 -6.72
CA SER A 679 -10.00 4.84 -6.79
C SER A 679 -10.08 3.59 -5.91
N ASP A 680 -9.28 2.55 -6.16
CA ASP A 680 -9.42 1.25 -5.46
C ASP A 680 -9.35 1.34 -3.91
N GLY A 681 -8.57 2.29 -3.37
CA GLY A 681 -8.42 2.50 -1.93
C GLY A 681 -9.13 3.73 -1.35
N ARG A 682 -9.77 4.58 -2.17
CA ARG A 682 -10.34 5.86 -1.72
C ARG A 682 -11.49 6.36 -2.60
N VAL A 683 -12.45 7.02 -1.96
CA VAL A 683 -13.51 7.80 -2.62
C VAL A 683 -13.43 9.27 -2.23
N GLU A 684 -13.66 10.18 -3.18
CA GLU A 684 -13.73 11.61 -2.92
C GLU A 684 -14.98 12.24 -3.54
N PHE A 685 -15.54 13.22 -2.84
CA PHE A 685 -16.58 14.11 -3.34
C PHE A 685 -16.12 15.56 -3.22
N ARG A 686 -16.28 16.33 -4.28
CA ARG A 686 -16.09 17.79 -4.26
C ARG A 686 -17.38 18.47 -4.65
N ARG A 687 -17.77 19.44 -3.84
CA ARG A 687 -18.99 20.20 -4.03
C ARG A 687 -18.77 21.67 -3.74
N GLN A 688 -19.54 22.51 -4.43
CA GLN A 688 -19.64 23.93 -4.16
C GLN A 688 -21.12 24.32 -4.00
N ASP A 689 -21.45 24.87 -2.85
CA ASP A 689 -22.82 25.19 -2.43
C ASP A 689 -22.77 26.48 -1.57
N TYR A 690 -23.55 27.51 -1.89
CA TYR A 690 -23.73 28.71 -1.04
C TYR A 690 -22.46 29.45 -0.56
N ASP A 691 -21.44 29.57 -1.42
CA ASP A 691 -20.10 30.09 -1.10
C ASP A 691 -19.30 29.21 -0.11
N PHE A 692 -19.62 27.92 -0.01
CA PHE A 692 -18.79 26.92 0.64
C PHE A 692 -18.19 25.96 -0.37
N ASP A 693 -16.90 25.66 -0.19
CA ASP A 693 -16.23 24.55 -0.86
C ASP A 693 -16.16 23.37 0.12
N VAL A 694 -16.70 22.23 -0.30
CA VAL A 694 -16.79 21.02 0.52
C VAL A 694 -16.06 19.89 -0.18
N HIS A 695 -15.07 19.30 0.51
CA HIS A 695 -14.30 18.15 0.03
C HIS A 695 -14.39 17.00 1.03
N THR A 696 -15.07 15.92 0.66
CA THR A 696 -15.17 14.71 1.49
C THR A 696 -14.28 13.61 0.92
N LYS A 697 -13.44 12.98 1.76
CA LYS A 697 -12.62 11.80 1.45
C LYS A 697 -13.04 10.63 2.33
N ILE A 698 -13.13 9.44 1.75
CA ILE A 698 -13.63 8.25 2.43
C ILE A 698 -12.69 7.06 2.19
N VAL A 699 -12.29 6.40 3.27
CA VAL A 699 -11.39 5.23 3.30
C VAL A 699 -11.84 4.22 4.35
N VAL A 700 -11.41 2.96 4.20
CA VAL A 700 -11.51 1.92 5.23
C VAL A 700 -10.11 1.67 5.79
N SER A 701 -9.96 1.58 7.11
CA SER A 701 -8.65 1.39 7.73
C SER A 701 -8.10 -0.01 7.47
N PRO A 702 -6.84 -0.14 6.99
CA PRO A 702 -6.19 -1.44 6.85
C PRO A 702 -5.95 -2.16 8.18
N GLU A 703 -5.79 -1.41 9.26
CA GLU A 703 -5.40 -1.94 10.57
C GLU A 703 -6.61 -2.26 11.45
N ASP A 704 -7.65 -1.42 11.42
CA ASP A 704 -8.83 -1.54 12.29
C ASP A 704 -10.12 -1.63 11.48
N ASP A 705 -11.17 -2.23 12.06
CA ASP A 705 -12.46 -2.44 11.40
C ASP A 705 -13.34 -1.17 11.48
N ILE A 706 -12.86 -0.11 10.82
CA ILE A 706 -13.45 1.23 10.81
C ILE A 706 -13.45 1.84 9.40
N GLU A 707 -14.47 2.64 9.09
CA GLU A 707 -14.46 3.60 7.99
C GLU A 707 -14.25 5.02 8.52
N LEU A 708 -13.45 5.80 7.78
CA LEU A 708 -13.14 7.19 8.08
C LEU A 708 -13.64 8.07 6.94
N ARG A 709 -14.52 9.02 7.25
CA ARG A 709 -15.04 10.04 6.34
C ARG A 709 -14.55 11.40 6.80
N ARG A 710 -13.58 11.97 6.08
CA ARG A 710 -13.01 13.29 6.35
C ARG A 710 -13.64 14.33 5.44
N THR A 711 -14.30 15.32 6.01
CA THR A 711 -14.87 16.45 5.26
C THR A 711 -14.11 17.73 5.61
N THR A 712 -13.55 18.37 4.59
CA THR A 712 -13.01 19.73 4.69
C THR A 712 -14.05 20.71 4.16
N ILE A 713 -14.36 21.74 4.95
CA ILE A 713 -15.32 22.80 4.60
C ILE A 713 -14.59 24.14 4.65
N GLU A 714 -14.62 24.88 3.55
CA GLU A 714 -14.01 26.21 3.40
C GLU A 714 -15.09 27.27 3.21
N ASN A 715 -15.07 28.34 4.01
CA ASN A 715 -15.93 29.51 3.83
C ASN A 715 -15.31 30.47 2.79
N ARG A 716 -15.91 30.57 1.61
CA ARG A 716 -15.45 31.49 0.54
C ARG A 716 -16.15 32.85 0.55
N SER A 717 -17.08 33.06 1.46
CA SER A 717 -17.73 34.36 1.62
C SER A 717 -16.82 35.33 2.37
N ARG A 718 -17.10 36.64 2.22
CA ARG A 718 -16.35 37.71 2.91
C ARG A 718 -16.82 37.97 4.34
N SER A 719 -17.75 37.17 4.85
CA SER A 719 -18.33 37.30 6.19
C SER A 719 -18.13 36.01 6.97
N PRO A 720 -17.98 36.08 8.31
CA PRO A 720 -18.08 34.89 9.14
C PRO A 720 -19.43 34.17 8.93
N ARG A 721 -19.42 32.85 8.89
CA ARG A 721 -20.61 32.02 8.69
C ARG A 721 -20.68 30.93 9.74
N THR A 722 -21.86 30.76 10.35
CA THR A 722 -22.13 29.71 11.33
C THR A 722 -22.90 28.58 10.65
N ILE A 723 -22.39 27.36 10.77
CA ILE A 723 -22.99 26.17 10.17
C ILE A 723 -23.21 25.07 11.21
N ASP A 724 -24.33 24.36 11.06
CA ASP A 724 -24.59 23.10 11.76
C ASP A 724 -24.18 21.93 10.86
N VAL A 725 -23.27 21.10 11.35
CA VAL A 725 -22.83 19.87 10.68
C VAL A 725 -23.45 18.68 11.40
N THR A 726 -24.30 17.92 10.72
CA THR A 726 -25.05 16.80 11.33
C THR A 726 -24.77 15.50 10.58
N SER A 727 -24.12 14.53 11.23
CA SER A 727 -23.97 13.17 10.70
C SER A 727 -25.26 12.36 10.88
N TYR A 728 -25.42 11.29 10.09
CA TYR A 728 -26.57 10.40 10.17
C TYR A 728 -26.25 9.03 9.58
N ALA A 729 -26.60 7.94 10.28
CA ALA A 729 -26.67 6.59 9.72
C ALA A 729 -27.74 5.76 10.44
N GLU A 730 -28.43 4.89 9.68
CA GLU A 730 -29.41 3.93 10.22
C GLU A 730 -28.72 2.63 10.63
N VAL A 731 -28.89 2.21 11.90
CA VAL A 731 -28.14 1.09 12.50
C VAL A 731 -28.90 -0.23 12.37
N VAL A 732 -28.20 -1.33 12.05
CA VAL A 732 -28.80 -2.67 11.90
C VAL A 732 -28.22 -3.70 12.87
N LEU A 733 -26.90 -3.93 12.81
CA LEU A 733 -26.17 -4.95 13.59
C LEU A 733 -26.75 -6.37 13.48
N ALA A 734 -27.19 -6.78 12.29
CA ALA A 734 -27.78 -8.09 12.03
C ALA A 734 -27.48 -8.57 10.60
N PRO A 735 -27.66 -9.86 10.28
CA PRO A 735 -27.63 -10.32 8.89
C PRO A 735 -28.63 -9.53 8.03
N PRO A 736 -28.27 -9.09 6.80
CA PRO A 736 -29.14 -8.25 5.95
C PRO A 736 -30.55 -8.81 5.72
N ALA A 737 -30.68 -10.13 5.57
CA ALA A 737 -31.97 -10.79 5.38
C ALA A 737 -32.91 -10.61 6.59
N ALA A 738 -32.38 -10.62 7.82
CA ALA A 738 -33.17 -10.46 9.03
C ALA A 738 -33.77 -9.05 9.16
N ASP A 739 -33.00 -8.03 8.76
CA ASP A 739 -33.47 -6.65 8.69
C ASP A 739 -34.50 -6.44 7.57
N THR A 740 -34.33 -7.12 6.44
CA THR A 740 -35.24 -7.03 5.28
C THR A 740 -36.61 -7.65 5.56
N MET A 741 -36.65 -8.80 6.24
CA MET A 741 -37.90 -9.50 6.52
C MET A 741 -38.77 -8.79 7.58
N HIS A 742 -38.18 -8.27 8.65
CA HIS A 742 -38.96 -7.68 9.75
C HIS A 742 -38.21 -6.53 10.47
N PRO A 743 -38.01 -5.38 9.81
CA PRO A 743 -37.16 -4.29 10.32
C PRO A 743 -37.60 -3.78 11.70
N ALA A 744 -38.89 -3.46 11.87
CA ALA A 744 -39.43 -2.96 13.15
C ALA A 744 -39.17 -3.91 14.33
N PHE A 745 -39.15 -5.23 14.11
CA PHE A 745 -38.86 -6.20 15.18
C PHE A 745 -37.35 -6.34 15.41
N SER A 746 -36.56 -6.34 14.33
CA SER A 746 -35.09 -6.42 14.44
C SER A 746 -34.52 -5.22 15.20
N ASN A 747 -35.08 -4.03 15.00
CA ASN A 747 -34.66 -2.78 15.63
C ASN A 747 -34.81 -2.81 17.16
N LEU A 748 -35.82 -3.50 17.70
CA LEU A 748 -36.04 -3.62 19.15
C LEU A 748 -34.84 -4.23 19.90
N PHE A 749 -33.96 -4.95 19.22
CA PHE A 749 -32.79 -5.57 19.85
C PHE A 749 -31.58 -4.65 19.90
N VAL A 750 -31.58 -3.49 19.26
CA VAL A 750 -30.44 -2.56 19.29
C VAL A 750 -30.61 -1.58 20.44
N GLN A 751 -29.52 -1.30 21.15
CA GLN A 751 -29.45 -0.28 22.19
C GLN A 751 -28.35 0.71 21.86
N ALA A 752 -28.61 1.99 22.09
CA ALA A 752 -27.63 3.06 21.91
C ALA A 752 -27.17 3.64 23.26
N GLU A 753 -25.91 4.06 23.33
CA GLU A 753 -25.28 4.70 24.49
C GLU A 753 -24.53 5.94 24.01
N ILE A 754 -24.73 7.09 24.66
CA ILE A 754 -24.04 8.34 24.31
C ILE A 754 -22.85 8.54 25.25
N ILE A 755 -21.65 8.73 24.69
CA ILE A 755 -20.41 9.00 25.42
C ILE A 755 -20.00 10.46 25.17
N GLU A 756 -20.60 11.38 25.92
CA GLU A 756 -20.44 12.83 25.70
C GLU A 756 -18.98 13.29 25.80
N GLN A 757 -18.20 12.79 26.78
CA GLN A 757 -16.81 13.19 26.98
C GLN A 757 -15.93 12.83 25.78
N ARG A 758 -16.35 11.84 24.98
CA ARG A 758 -15.61 11.35 23.80
C ARG A 758 -16.31 11.70 22.48
N ARG A 759 -17.41 12.46 22.53
CA ARG A 759 -18.20 12.87 21.36
C ARG A 759 -18.57 11.68 20.46
N ALA A 760 -19.04 10.60 21.08
CA ALA A 760 -19.31 9.34 20.41
C ALA A 760 -20.65 8.73 20.83
N ILE A 761 -21.24 7.96 19.92
CA ILE A 761 -22.41 7.10 20.17
C ILE A 761 -21.96 5.66 19.98
N LEU A 762 -22.28 4.78 20.93
CA LEU A 762 -22.10 3.33 20.82
C LEU A 762 -23.44 2.67 20.57
N CYS A 763 -23.47 1.62 19.75
CA CYS A 763 -24.65 0.77 19.62
C CYS A 763 -24.28 -0.70 19.74
N ALA A 764 -25.11 -1.46 20.45
CA ALA A 764 -24.95 -2.90 20.61
C ALA A 764 -26.27 -3.62 20.41
N ARG A 765 -26.20 -4.85 19.93
CA ARG A 765 -27.38 -5.71 19.82
C ARG A 765 -27.51 -6.60 21.05
N ARG A 766 -28.68 -6.58 21.69
CA ARG A 766 -29.01 -7.43 22.84
C ARG A 766 -28.95 -8.92 22.44
N PRO A 767 -28.21 -9.76 23.18
CA PRO A 767 -28.14 -11.19 22.91
C PRO A 767 -29.51 -11.85 23.14
N ARG A 768 -29.87 -12.82 22.30
CA ARG A 768 -31.09 -13.63 22.44
C ARG A 768 -30.84 -14.93 23.21
N SER A 769 -29.57 -15.29 23.44
CA SER A 769 -29.15 -16.43 24.26
C SER A 769 -27.85 -16.13 25.00
N GLU A 770 -27.56 -16.86 26.08
CA GLU A 770 -26.34 -16.66 26.91
C GLU A 770 -25.03 -16.82 26.14
N ASN A 771 -25.04 -17.58 25.03
CA ASN A 771 -23.85 -17.84 24.22
C ASN A 771 -23.70 -16.89 23.02
N GLU A 772 -24.69 -16.02 22.77
CA GLU A 772 -24.67 -15.10 21.64
C GLU A 772 -23.80 -13.88 21.97
N LYS A 773 -22.64 -13.77 21.32
CA LYS A 773 -21.77 -12.61 21.44
C LYS A 773 -22.11 -11.62 20.32
N ASN A 774 -22.65 -10.47 20.69
CA ASN A 774 -22.99 -9.43 19.72
C ASN A 774 -21.97 -8.29 19.74
N PRO A 775 -21.53 -7.83 18.56
CA PRO A 775 -20.53 -6.78 18.45
C PRO A 775 -21.09 -5.41 18.83
N TRP A 776 -20.18 -4.48 19.05
CA TRP A 776 -20.42 -3.09 19.40
C TRP A 776 -19.96 -2.20 18.25
N MET A 777 -20.88 -1.44 17.66
CA MET A 777 -20.50 -0.36 16.74
C MET A 777 -20.34 0.96 17.48
N PHE A 778 -19.58 1.87 16.88
CA PHE A 778 -19.49 3.25 17.32
C PHE A 778 -19.56 4.21 16.15
N HIS A 779 -20.00 5.42 16.46
CA HIS A 779 -19.82 6.59 15.62
C HIS A 779 -19.22 7.73 16.46
N LEU A 780 -18.14 8.34 16.00
CA LEU A 780 -17.59 9.56 16.60
C LEU A 780 -17.42 10.67 15.55
N MET A 781 -17.48 11.91 16.00
CA MET A 781 -17.22 13.09 15.18
C MET A 781 -16.15 13.97 15.85
N ALA A 782 -15.00 14.11 15.20
CA ALA A 782 -13.92 14.98 15.61
C ALA A 782 -13.84 16.22 14.68
N VAL A 783 -13.75 17.41 15.28
CA VAL A 783 -13.66 18.69 14.56
C VAL A 783 -12.28 19.30 14.81
N HIS A 784 -11.60 19.71 13.74
CA HIS A 784 -10.26 20.27 13.76
C HIS A 784 -10.22 21.60 12.99
N GLY A 785 -9.60 22.62 13.57
CA GLY A 785 -9.44 23.94 12.93
C GLY A 785 -10.58 24.94 13.17
N ALA A 786 -11.59 24.56 13.96
CA ALA A 786 -12.62 25.45 14.49
C ALA A 786 -13.03 24.99 15.90
N GLU A 787 -13.51 25.92 16.73
CA GLU A 787 -14.09 25.60 18.03
C GLU A 787 -15.55 25.12 17.86
N ILE A 788 -15.94 24.11 18.63
CA ILE A 788 -17.32 23.63 18.66
C ILE A 788 -18.10 24.48 19.66
N GLU A 789 -19.07 25.25 19.17
CA GLU A 789 -19.93 26.08 20.02
C GLU A 789 -20.93 25.22 20.81
N GLN A 790 -21.51 24.22 20.15
CA GLN A 790 -22.51 23.34 20.75
C GLN A 790 -22.53 21.99 20.03
N ILE A 791 -22.76 20.92 20.80
CA ILE A 791 -22.89 19.54 20.32
C ILE A 791 -24.18 18.90 20.86
N SER A 792 -24.85 18.08 20.04
CA SER A 792 -26.03 17.30 20.46
C SER A 792 -26.12 15.98 19.69
N TYR A 793 -26.92 15.04 20.20
CA TYR A 793 -26.97 13.65 19.73
C TYR A 793 -28.41 13.19 19.52
N GLU A 794 -28.64 12.36 18.49
CA GLU A 794 -29.90 11.64 18.30
C GLU A 794 -29.63 10.17 18.03
N THR A 795 -30.45 9.30 18.64
CA THR A 795 -30.38 7.85 18.42
C THR A 795 -31.70 7.24 17.97
N ASP A 796 -32.80 8.00 17.95
CA ASP A 796 -34.11 7.54 17.47
C ASP A 796 -34.48 8.19 16.12
N ARG A 797 -34.70 7.37 15.10
CA ARG A 797 -35.09 7.84 13.76
C ARG A 797 -36.41 8.60 13.77
N MET A 798 -37.35 8.27 14.66
CA MET A 798 -38.62 8.97 14.77
C MET A 798 -38.42 10.44 15.19
N GLN A 799 -37.48 10.69 16.12
CA GLN A 799 -37.16 12.05 16.56
C GLN A 799 -36.35 12.82 15.51
N PHE A 800 -35.47 12.15 14.77
CA PHE A 800 -34.67 12.78 13.73
C PHE A 800 -35.47 13.12 12.47
N THR A 801 -36.10 12.10 11.89
CA THR A 801 -36.80 12.20 10.60
C THR A 801 -38.16 12.84 10.79
N GLY A 802 -38.89 12.45 11.84
CA GLY A 802 -40.27 12.86 12.07
C GLY A 802 -41.26 11.96 11.32
N HIS A 803 -42.46 11.83 11.88
CA HIS A 803 -43.52 11.00 11.31
C HIS A 803 -43.94 11.51 9.93
N GLY A 804 -43.98 10.61 8.94
CA GLY A 804 -44.39 10.92 7.56
C GLY A 804 -43.34 11.67 6.72
N ASN A 805 -42.20 12.03 7.31
CA ASN A 805 -41.07 12.65 6.62
C ASN A 805 -40.07 11.59 6.12
N THR A 806 -39.01 12.07 5.48
CA THR A 806 -37.96 11.22 4.88
C THR A 806 -36.58 11.80 5.18
N VAL A 807 -35.52 11.01 4.95
CA VAL A 807 -34.14 11.48 5.10
C VAL A 807 -33.76 12.62 4.15
N SER A 808 -34.51 12.85 3.07
CA SER A 808 -34.30 14.03 2.21
C SER A 808 -34.85 15.33 2.79
N ASP A 809 -35.80 15.24 3.72
CA ASP A 809 -36.42 16.38 4.40
C ASP A 809 -36.74 16.04 5.87
N PRO A 810 -35.71 15.85 6.72
CA PRO A 810 -35.90 15.40 8.10
C PRO A 810 -36.31 16.55 9.03
N GLN A 811 -37.25 16.29 9.92
CA GLN A 811 -37.78 17.24 10.90
C GLN A 811 -36.68 17.91 11.73
N ALA A 812 -35.68 17.15 12.20
CA ALA A 812 -34.62 17.67 13.05
C ALA A 812 -33.72 18.72 12.37
N ILE A 813 -33.70 18.79 11.04
CA ILE A 813 -32.90 19.76 10.28
C ILE A 813 -33.73 21.02 9.96
N GLY A 814 -35.05 20.90 9.79
CA GLY A 814 -35.95 21.95 9.29
C GLY A 814 -36.47 22.99 10.31
N TYR A 815 -36.08 22.95 11.58
CA TYR A 815 -36.57 23.90 12.59
C TYR A 815 -36.19 25.37 12.28
N PRO A 816 -37.02 26.38 12.60
CA PRO A 816 -36.70 27.80 12.40
C PRO A 816 -35.38 28.24 13.04
N SER A 817 -34.74 29.27 12.48
CA SER A 817 -33.39 29.82 12.77
C SER A 817 -33.11 30.19 14.23
N ASP A 818 -34.14 30.35 15.05
CA ASP A 818 -34.05 31.10 16.32
C ASP A 818 -33.77 30.20 17.54
N LEU A 819 -33.74 28.88 17.34
CA LEU A 819 -33.39 27.90 18.36
C LEU A 819 -32.31 27.00 17.77
N PHE A 820 -31.18 26.81 18.47
CA PHE A 820 -30.40 25.59 18.28
C PHE A 820 -31.36 24.45 18.59
N GLY A 821 -31.96 23.83 17.56
CA GLY A 821 -32.84 22.68 17.71
C GLY A 821 -31.98 21.54 18.24
N THR A 822 -31.82 21.47 19.57
CA THR A 822 -31.06 20.41 20.23
C THR A 822 -31.71 19.09 19.86
N LEU A 823 -30.90 18.17 19.35
CA LEU A 823 -31.32 16.78 19.21
C LEU A 823 -31.73 16.22 20.58
N SER A 824 -32.62 15.23 20.61
CA SER A 824 -33.32 14.85 21.85
C SER A 824 -32.42 14.24 22.93
N GLY A 825 -31.24 13.72 22.56
CA GLY A 825 -30.36 12.98 23.47
C GLY A 825 -30.93 11.63 23.89
N SER A 826 -31.87 11.06 23.13
CA SER A 826 -32.42 9.73 23.39
C SER A 826 -31.30 8.67 23.44
N GLN A 827 -31.38 7.74 24.39
CA GLN A 827 -30.45 6.61 24.53
C GLN A 827 -31.14 5.40 25.17
N GLY A 828 -30.51 4.23 25.09
CA GLY A 828 -31.06 2.95 25.52
C GLY A 828 -31.79 2.23 24.37
N SER A 829 -32.92 1.60 24.68
CA SER A 829 -33.74 0.90 23.69
C SER A 829 -34.69 1.87 22.99
N VAL A 830 -34.37 2.25 21.77
CA VAL A 830 -35.20 3.11 20.89
C VAL A 830 -36.00 2.26 19.88
N LEU A 831 -37.03 2.85 19.25
CA LEU A 831 -37.88 2.13 18.31
C LEU A 831 -37.18 1.82 16.98
N ASP A 832 -36.40 2.77 16.48
CA ASP A 832 -35.66 2.65 15.23
C ASP A 832 -34.28 3.32 15.37
N PRO A 833 -33.21 2.54 15.59
CA PRO A 833 -31.91 3.05 16.00
C PRO A 833 -31.18 3.76 14.86
N ILE A 834 -30.68 4.96 15.16
CA ILE A 834 -29.75 5.72 14.31
C ILE A 834 -28.56 6.17 15.12
N VAL A 835 -27.54 6.68 14.43
CA VAL A 835 -26.48 7.49 15.03
C VAL A 835 -26.42 8.83 14.32
N ALA A 836 -26.65 9.91 15.05
CA ALA A 836 -26.53 11.26 14.52
C ALA A 836 -25.88 12.20 15.55
N ILE A 837 -24.82 12.89 15.12
CA ILE A 837 -24.09 13.87 15.93
C ILE A 837 -24.19 15.22 15.21
N ARG A 838 -24.66 16.24 15.91
CA ARG A 838 -24.70 17.63 15.41
C ARG A 838 -23.67 18.46 16.14
N SER A 839 -22.80 19.13 15.38
CA SER A 839 -21.85 20.13 15.89
C SER A 839 -22.08 21.48 15.21
N ARG A 840 -22.15 22.56 16.00
CA ARG A 840 -22.17 23.95 15.49
C ARG A 840 -20.80 24.56 15.54
N ILE A 841 -20.42 25.17 14.42
CA ILE A 841 -19.12 25.81 14.24
C ILE A 841 -19.29 27.13 13.49
N THR A 842 -18.46 28.11 13.81
CA THR A 842 -18.34 29.37 13.08
C THR A 842 -17.02 29.40 12.32
N LEU A 843 -17.08 29.77 11.03
CA LEU A 843 -15.94 29.88 10.13
C LEU A 843 -15.77 31.34 9.71
N ASP A 844 -14.61 31.92 10.00
CA ASP A 844 -14.18 33.20 9.48
C ASP A 844 -14.02 33.17 7.93
N PRO A 845 -14.00 34.32 7.26
CA PRO A 845 -13.71 34.39 5.83
C PRO A 845 -12.41 33.66 5.47
N GLU A 846 -12.44 32.81 4.44
CA GLU A 846 -11.32 31.96 3.97
C GLU A 846 -10.83 30.92 5.01
N GLN A 847 -11.50 30.77 6.14
CA GLN A 847 -11.18 29.72 7.11
C GLN A 847 -11.68 28.36 6.61
N SER A 848 -10.85 27.34 6.81
CA SER A 848 -11.18 25.94 6.57
C SER A 848 -11.23 25.14 7.86
N VAL A 849 -12.21 24.25 7.97
CA VAL A 849 -12.35 23.26 9.06
C VAL A 849 -12.25 21.85 8.49
N THR A 850 -11.72 20.92 9.27
CA THR A 850 -11.71 19.49 8.94
C THR A 850 -12.53 18.72 9.96
N ILE A 851 -13.44 17.88 9.48
CA ILE A 851 -14.36 17.09 10.29
C ILE A 851 -14.15 15.62 9.96
N ASP A 852 -13.70 14.85 10.95
CA ASP A 852 -13.50 13.42 10.85
C ASP A 852 -14.69 12.68 11.47
N MET A 853 -15.47 12.02 10.62
CA MET A 853 -16.55 11.13 11.03
C MET A 853 -16.06 9.69 10.92
N VAL A 854 -15.97 9.00 12.05
CA VAL A 854 -15.52 7.61 12.12
C VAL A 854 -16.70 6.73 12.47
N PHE A 855 -16.87 5.65 11.71
CA PHE A 855 -17.82 4.60 12.01
C PHE A 855 -17.03 3.30 12.11
N GLY A 856 -17.22 2.56 13.18
CA GLY A 856 -16.42 1.37 13.41
C GLY A 856 -17.15 0.35 14.23
N ILE A 857 -16.56 -0.84 14.33
CA ILE A 857 -17.17 -1.96 15.04
C ILE A 857 -16.10 -2.87 15.62
N SER A 858 -16.37 -3.44 16.79
CA SER A 858 -15.51 -4.44 17.41
C SER A 858 -16.32 -5.46 18.21
N GLU A 859 -15.65 -6.49 18.72
CA GLU A 859 -16.31 -7.59 19.45
C GLU A 859 -16.78 -7.19 20.86
N THR A 860 -16.15 -6.19 21.48
CA THR A 860 -16.45 -5.81 22.87
C THR A 860 -16.61 -4.30 23.03
N ARG A 861 -17.27 -3.89 24.12
CA ARG A 861 -17.42 -2.47 24.46
C ARG A 861 -16.06 -1.82 24.74
N GLU A 862 -15.17 -2.52 25.41
CA GLU A 862 -13.84 -2.03 25.77
C GLU A 862 -12.98 -1.78 24.53
N ALA A 863 -12.94 -2.73 23.59
CA ALA A 863 -12.21 -2.58 22.34
C ALA A 863 -12.76 -1.41 21.51
N THR A 864 -14.09 -1.25 21.50
CA THR A 864 -14.77 -0.13 20.85
C THR A 864 -14.34 1.21 21.45
N LEU A 865 -14.28 1.32 22.77
CA LEU A 865 -13.83 2.51 23.48
C LEU A 865 -12.36 2.86 23.20
N THR A 866 -11.49 1.85 23.07
CA THR A 866 -10.08 2.05 22.65
C THR A 866 -9.99 2.59 21.23
N LEU A 867 -10.81 2.10 20.29
CA LEU A 867 -10.86 2.65 18.94
C LEU A 867 -11.35 4.10 18.93
N VAL A 868 -12.36 4.43 19.74
CA VAL A 868 -12.84 5.81 19.90
C VAL A 868 -11.73 6.73 20.38
N GLU A 869 -10.94 6.33 21.39
CA GLU A 869 -9.80 7.13 21.88
C GLU A 869 -8.69 7.26 20.83
N LYS A 870 -8.34 6.15 20.16
CA LYS A 870 -7.31 6.11 19.11
C LYS A 870 -7.60 7.11 17.99
N TYR A 871 -8.84 7.16 17.52
CA TYR A 871 -9.24 7.96 16.36
C TYR A 871 -9.68 9.40 16.67
N GLN A 872 -9.57 9.84 17.93
CA GLN A 872 -9.62 11.27 18.25
C GLN A 872 -8.31 12.00 17.90
N ASP A 873 -7.20 11.27 17.77
CA ASP A 873 -5.91 11.83 17.36
C ASP A 873 -5.85 11.99 15.82
N ARG A 874 -5.70 13.24 15.38
CA ARG A 874 -5.58 13.61 13.97
C ARG A 874 -4.42 12.90 13.27
N ARG A 875 -3.28 12.67 13.93
CA ARG A 875 -2.10 12.03 13.32
C ARG A 875 -2.39 10.57 12.94
N ILE A 876 -3.18 9.88 13.76
CA ILE A 876 -3.60 8.50 13.49
C ILE A 876 -4.59 8.48 12.33
N ALA A 877 -5.56 9.40 12.33
CA ALA A 877 -6.50 9.55 11.22
C ALA A 877 -5.80 9.86 9.88
N ASP A 878 -4.74 10.70 9.89
CA ASP A 878 -3.92 10.99 8.70
C ASP A 878 -3.26 9.72 8.15
N ARG A 879 -2.66 8.90 9.02
CA ARG A 879 -2.00 7.64 8.66
C ARG A 879 -2.94 6.64 7.97
N VAL A 880 -4.24 6.64 8.30
CA VAL A 880 -5.21 5.73 7.66
C VAL A 880 -5.26 5.96 6.14
N PHE A 881 -5.21 7.21 5.69
CA PHE A 881 -5.26 7.54 4.26
C PHE A 881 -4.04 7.01 3.50
N ASP A 882 -2.85 7.08 4.11
CA ASP A 882 -1.59 6.61 3.50
C ASP A 882 -1.53 5.08 3.45
N LEU A 883 -2.00 4.41 4.51
CA LEU A 883 -2.04 2.95 4.57
C LEU A 883 -3.09 2.37 3.61
N ALA A 884 -4.27 2.98 3.50
CA ALA A 884 -5.36 2.47 2.65
C ALA A 884 -4.94 2.38 1.17
N TRP A 885 -4.16 3.35 0.70
CA TRP A 885 -3.57 3.31 -0.63
C TRP A 885 -2.58 2.15 -0.79
N THR A 886 -1.70 1.97 0.19
CA THR A 886 -0.67 0.92 0.16
C THR A 886 -1.30 -0.47 0.15
N GLN A 887 -2.31 -0.73 1.01
CA GLN A 887 -3.01 -2.02 1.07
C GLN A 887 -3.74 -2.35 -0.25
N SER A 888 -4.36 -1.34 -0.88
CA SER A 888 -5.01 -1.47 -2.19
C SER A 888 -4.03 -2.00 -3.26
N GLN A 889 -2.82 -1.43 -3.33
CA GLN A 889 -1.81 -1.88 -4.29
C GLN A 889 -1.31 -3.30 -4.02
N VAL A 890 -1.18 -3.69 -2.75
CA VAL A 890 -0.82 -5.07 -2.37
C VAL A 890 -1.89 -6.06 -2.83
N LEU A 891 -3.17 -5.73 -2.61
CA LEU A 891 -4.31 -6.58 -3.00
C LEU A 891 -4.35 -6.80 -4.52
N LEU A 892 -4.22 -5.74 -5.31
CA LEU A 892 -4.23 -5.85 -6.77
C LEU A 892 -3.08 -6.74 -7.29
N ARG A 893 -1.90 -6.67 -6.68
CA ARG A 893 -0.77 -7.56 -7.01
C ARG A 893 -1.04 -9.01 -6.65
N GLN A 894 -1.65 -9.29 -5.49
CA GLN A 894 -2.00 -10.66 -5.07
C GLN A 894 -2.91 -11.37 -6.08
N ILE A 895 -3.84 -10.64 -6.71
CA ILE A 895 -4.75 -11.20 -7.71
C ILE A 895 -4.25 -11.03 -9.15
N ASN A 896 -3.03 -10.52 -9.33
CA ASN A 896 -2.42 -10.20 -10.62
C ASN A 896 -3.32 -9.30 -11.49
N ALA A 897 -3.88 -8.25 -10.88
CA ALA A 897 -4.72 -7.24 -11.51
C ALA A 897 -4.05 -5.86 -11.48
N THR A 898 -4.41 -5.01 -12.43
CA THR A 898 -4.01 -3.60 -12.51
C THR A 898 -5.09 -2.70 -11.92
N GLU A 899 -4.78 -1.42 -11.66
CA GLU A 899 -5.80 -0.44 -11.27
C GLU A 899 -6.93 -0.34 -12.32
N ALA A 900 -6.59 -0.41 -13.62
CA ALA A 900 -7.58 -0.41 -14.70
C ALA A 900 -8.53 -1.62 -14.61
N ASN A 901 -8.02 -2.79 -14.23
CA ASN A 901 -8.85 -3.97 -13.97
C ASN A 901 -9.76 -3.73 -12.77
N ALA A 902 -9.24 -3.16 -11.67
CA ALA A 902 -10.01 -2.86 -10.46
C ALA A 902 -11.21 -1.92 -10.77
N GLN A 903 -10.97 -0.87 -11.56
CA GLN A 903 -12.03 0.05 -11.99
C GLN A 903 -13.09 -0.65 -12.84
N LEU A 904 -12.68 -1.54 -13.74
CA LEU A 904 -13.60 -2.36 -14.54
C LEU A 904 -14.43 -3.30 -13.67
N TYR A 905 -13.80 -3.95 -12.68
CA TYR A 905 -14.45 -4.87 -11.75
C TYR A 905 -15.44 -4.12 -10.84
N CYS A 906 -15.12 -2.90 -10.39
CA CYS A 906 -16.07 -2.07 -9.64
C CYS A 906 -17.25 -1.59 -10.48
N ARG A 907 -17.06 -1.27 -11.77
CA ARG A 907 -18.19 -0.94 -12.66
C ARG A 907 -19.12 -2.13 -12.84
N MET A 908 -18.56 -3.33 -13.01
CA MET A 908 -19.35 -4.57 -13.03
C MET A 908 -20.06 -4.82 -11.70
N ALA A 909 -19.39 -4.59 -10.56
CA ALA A 909 -20.03 -4.69 -9.24
C ALA A 909 -21.27 -3.81 -9.14
N GLY A 910 -21.24 -2.61 -9.75
CA GLY A 910 -22.43 -1.74 -9.84
C GLY A 910 -23.59 -2.40 -10.56
N SER A 911 -23.33 -3.15 -11.63
CA SER A 911 -24.36 -3.92 -12.37
C SER A 911 -24.76 -5.23 -11.68
N VAL A 912 -23.94 -5.72 -10.75
CA VAL A 912 -24.28 -6.87 -9.90
C VAL A 912 -25.19 -6.43 -8.75
N ILE A 913 -24.90 -5.29 -8.11
CA ILE A 913 -25.69 -4.75 -6.99
C ILE A 913 -26.97 -4.08 -7.48
N TYR A 914 -26.89 -3.31 -8.57
CA TYR A 914 -28.03 -2.63 -9.16
C TYR A 914 -28.36 -3.27 -10.51
N ASN A 915 -29.60 -3.74 -10.66
CA ASN A 915 -30.06 -4.40 -11.87
C ASN A 915 -29.85 -3.52 -13.12
N ASN A 916 -28.95 -3.95 -14.01
CA ASN A 916 -28.62 -3.23 -15.23
C ASN A 916 -29.19 -3.95 -16.47
N ALA A 917 -30.21 -3.36 -17.09
CA ALA A 917 -30.88 -3.94 -18.25
C ALA A 917 -29.96 -4.19 -19.46
N SER A 918 -28.84 -3.46 -19.60
CA SER A 918 -27.88 -3.63 -20.72
C SER A 918 -27.03 -4.90 -20.63
N LEU A 919 -26.91 -5.48 -19.42
CA LEU A 919 -26.11 -6.67 -19.15
C LEU A 919 -26.96 -7.89 -18.75
N ARG A 920 -28.29 -7.77 -18.72
CA ARG A 920 -29.22 -8.87 -18.46
C ARG A 920 -29.73 -9.53 -19.75
N ALA A 921 -30.48 -10.61 -19.60
CA ALA A 921 -31.15 -11.27 -20.72
C ALA A 921 -32.17 -10.36 -21.41
N ASP A 922 -32.35 -10.53 -22.72
CA ASP A 922 -33.36 -9.80 -23.49
C ASP A 922 -34.78 -10.10 -22.98
N SER A 923 -35.69 -9.12 -23.12
CA SER A 923 -37.07 -9.25 -22.62
C SER A 923 -37.86 -10.43 -23.20
N ASN A 924 -37.47 -10.95 -24.37
CA ASN A 924 -38.11 -12.12 -24.95
C ASN A 924 -37.72 -13.40 -24.19
N ILE A 925 -36.45 -13.54 -23.81
CA ILE A 925 -35.96 -14.67 -23.00
C ILE A 925 -36.59 -14.61 -21.61
N ILE A 926 -36.70 -13.40 -21.03
CA ILE A 926 -37.36 -13.21 -19.72
C ILE A 926 -38.83 -13.70 -19.75
N LYS A 927 -39.55 -13.43 -20.83
CA LYS A 927 -40.95 -13.87 -20.99
C LYS A 927 -41.12 -15.37 -21.17
N GLU A 928 -40.11 -16.07 -21.66
CA GLU A 928 -40.14 -17.52 -21.88
C GLU A 928 -39.91 -18.33 -20.60
N ASN A 929 -39.44 -17.69 -19.51
CA ASN A 929 -39.22 -18.40 -18.25
C ASN A 929 -40.53 -18.75 -17.53
N HIS A 930 -40.70 -20.05 -17.29
CA HIS A 930 -41.79 -20.62 -16.49
C HIS A 930 -41.30 -21.43 -15.28
N ARG A 931 -39.99 -21.41 -15.00
CA ARG A 931 -39.33 -22.10 -13.89
C ARG A 931 -39.04 -21.13 -12.73
N GLY A 932 -39.04 -21.66 -11.51
CA GLY A 932 -38.63 -20.93 -10.31
C GLY A 932 -37.19 -21.25 -9.86
N GLN A 933 -36.73 -20.62 -8.79
CA GLN A 933 -35.38 -20.76 -8.22
C GLN A 933 -34.94 -22.22 -8.02
N SER A 934 -35.86 -23.12 -7.64
CA SER A 934 -35.56 -24.55 -7.43
C SER A 934 -35.04 -25.29 -8.66
N GLY A 935 -35.25 -24.75 -9.87
CA GLY A 935 -34.65 -25.28 -11.10
C GLY A 935 -33.12 -25.16 -11.15
N LEU A 936 -32.52 -24.28 -10.33
CA LEU A 936 -31.06 -24.09 -10.24
C LEU A 936 -30.37 -25.18 -9.42
N TRP A 937 -31.08 -25.80 -8.47
CA TRP A 937 -30.50 -26.72 -7.49
C TRP A 937 -29.93 -28.00 -8.12
N GLY A 938 -30.49 -28.44 -9.25
CA GLY A 938 -29.96 -29.56 -10.04
C GLY A 938 -28.53 -29.34 -10.54
N TYR A 939 -28.06 -28.10 -10.54
CA TYR A 939 -26.72 -27.68 -10.96
C TYR A 939 -25.85 -27.19 -9.79
N ALA A 940 -26.26 -27.46 -8.54
CA ALA A 940 -25.60 -27.00 -7.31
C ALA A 940 -25.57 -25.47 -7.12
N ILE A 941 -26.40 -24.72 -7.85
CA ILE A 941 -26.52 -23.27 -7.72
C ILE A 941 -27.73 -22.97 -6.82
N SER A 942 -27.53 -22.24 -5.72
CA SER A 942 -28.63 -21.93 -4.78
C SER A 942 -29.63 -20.93 -5.36
N GLY A 943 -29.10 -19.88 -5.99
CA GLY A 943 -29.86 -18.73 -6.46
C GLY A 943 -30.12 -17.67 -5.39
N ASP A 944 -29.49 -17.76 -4.22
CA ASP A 944 -29.61 -16.75 -3.15
C ASP A 944 -28.63 -15.59 -3.29
N LEU A 945 -27.55 -15.79 -4.05
CA LEU A 945 -26.56 -14.77 -4.38
C LEU A 945 -26.74 -14.31 -5.84
N PRO A 946 -26.32 -13.07 -6.16
CA PRO A 946 -26.31 -12.60 -7.54
C PRO A 946 -25.49 -13.52 -8.44
N ILE A 947 -26.05 -13.86 -9.61
CA ILE A 947 -25.40 -14.73 -10.60
C ILE A 947 -24.76 -13.87 -11.70
N VAL A 948 -23.48 -14.11 -11.96
CA VAL A 948 -22.76 -13.60 -13.14
C VAL A 948 -22.53 -14.77 -14.10
N LEU A 949 -23.05 -14.66 -15.31
CA LEU A 949 -22.98 -15.70 -16.34
C LEU A 949 -21.94 -15.34 -17.41
N LEU A 950 -20.95 -16.21 -17.62
CA LEU A 950 -20.06 -16.17 -18.79
C LEU A 950 -20.45 -17.25 -19.78
N ARG A 951 -20.60 -16.87 -21.05
CA ARG A 951 -20.78 -17.78 -22.18
C ARG A 951 -19.53 -17.76 -23.05
N ILE A 952 -18.85 -18.90 -23.17
CA ILE A 952 -17.63 -19.04 -23.96
C ILE A 952 -17.70 -20.29 -24.84
N ALA A 953 -17.40 -20.13 -26.12
CA ALA A 953 -17.29 -21.19 -27.12
C ALA A 953 -15.90 -21.22 -27.77
N ASP A 954 -15.24 -20.07 -27.93
CA ASP A 954 -13.95 -19.94 -28.61
C ASP A 954 -12.78 -19.82 -27.62
N GLN A 955 -11.82 -20.74 -27.75
CA GLN A 955 -10.58 -20.78 -26.98
C GLN A 955 -9.74 -19.50 -27.13
N ALA A 956 -9.83 -18.78 -28.25
CA ALA A 956 -9.11 -17.52 -28.45
C ALA A 956 -9.51 -16.44 -27.42
N ASN A 957 -10.69 -16.57 -26.80
CA ASN A 957 -11.23 -15.61 -25.85
C ASN A 957 -11.09 -16.05 -24.38
N ILE A 958 -10.20 -17.00 -24.09
CA ILE A 958 -9.94 -17.51 -22.73
C ILE A 958 -9.57 -16.41 -21.72
N GLU A 959 -9.06 -15.28 -22.22
CA GLU A 959 -8.78 -14.08 -21.43
C GLU A 959 -10.02 -13.55 -20.67
N LEU A 960 -11.23 -13.71 -21.21
CA LEU A 960 -12.47 -13.35 -20.51
C LEU A 960 -12.70 -14.20 -19.26
N VAL A 961 -12.37 -15.49 -19.32
CA VAL A 961 -12.43 -16.38 -18.16
C VAL A 961 -11.45 -15.89 -17.10
N ARG A 962 -10.19 -15.59 -17.50
CA ARG A 962 -9.18 -15.08 -16.58
C ARG A 962 -9.63 -13.79 -15.88
N GLN A 963 -10.17 -12.83 -16.64
CA GLN A 963 -10.64 -11.55 -16.09
C GLN A 963 -11.83 -11.74 -15.15
N LEU A 964 -12.80 -12.62 -15.47
CA LEU A 964 -13.97 -12.84 -14.61
C LEU A 964 -13.63 -13.64 -13.34
N VAL A 965 -12.68 -14.58 -13.41
CA VAL A 965 -12.14 -15.25 -12.22
C VAL A 965 -11.44 -14.22 -11.31
N GLN A 966 -10.64 -13.32 -11.89
CA GLN A 966 -10.01 -12.23 -11.13
C GLN A 966 -11.06 -11.27 -10.53
N ALA A 967 -12.09 -10.91 -11.28
CA ALA A 967 -13.19 -10.06 -10.81
C ALA A 967 -13.95 -10.71 -9.64
N HIS A 968 -14.23 -12.02 -9.73
CA HIS A 968 -14.87 -12.79 -8.67
C HIS A 968 -14.06 -12.77 -7.36
N VAL A 969 -12.74 -12.99 -7.45
CA VAL A 969 -11.85 -12.89 -6.28
C VAL A 969 -11.85 -11.47 -5.72
N TYR A 970 -11.76 -10.47 -6.59
CA TYR A 970 -11.76 -9.07 -6.21
C TYR A 970 -13.04 -8.68 -5.45
N TRP A 971 -14.21 -9.03 -5.98
CA TRP A 971 -15.50 -8.77 -5.31
C TRP A 971 -15.57 -9.43 -3.94
N ARG A 972 -15.14 -10.69 -3.84
CA ARG A 972 -15.11 -11.41 -2.57
C ARG A 972 -14.20 -10.74 -1.53
N LEU A 973 -13.00 -10.33 -1.93
CA LEU A 973 -12.08 -9.59 -1.05
C LEU A 973 -12.65 -8.24 -0.61
N LYS A 974 -13.53 -7.64 -1.44
CA LYS A 974 -14.25 -6.40 -1.13
C LYS A 974 -15.63 -6.64 -0.47
N GLY A 975 -15.96 -7.88 -0.10
CA GLY A 975 -17.20 -8.22 0.64
C GLY A 975 -18.46 -8.37 -0.21
N LEU A 976 -18.33 -8.51 -1.53
CA LEU A 976 -19.42 -8.78 -2.46
C LEU A 976 -19.37 -10.25 -2.89
N ALA A 977 -20.31 -11.06 -2.37
CA ALA A 977 -20.44 -12.47 -2.72
C ALA A 977 -21.26 -12.64 -4.00
N VAL A 978 -20.75 -13.43 -4.94
CA VAL A 978 -21.32 -13.63 -6.28
C VAL A 978 -21.12 -15.09 -6.70
N ASP A 979 -22.12 -15.69 -7.34
CA ASP A 979 -21.98 -16.98 -8.01
C ASP A 979 -21.55 -16.75 -9.47
N LEU A 980 -20.34 -17.19 -9.84
CA LEU A 980 -19.83 -17.09 -11.21
C LEU A 980 -20.14 -18.39 -11.97
N VAL A 981 -21.08 -18.33 -12.91
CA VAL A 981 -21.46 -19.47 -13.76
C VAL A 981 -20.77 -19.35 -15.10
N ILE A 982 -20.02 -20.37 -15.51
CA ILE A 982 -19.32 -20.43 -16.79
C ILE A 982 -19.93 -21.54 -17.64
N TRP A 983 -20.57 -21.14 -18.74
CA TRP A 983 -21.05 -22.04 -19.78
C TRP A 983 -19.97 -22.27 -20.82
N ASN A 984 -19.53 -23.53 -20.90
CA ASN A 984 -18.71 -24.00 -21.98
C ASN A 984 -19.61 -24.48 -23.14
N GLU A 985 -19.67 -23.68 -24.20
CA GLU A 985 -20.40 -23.90 -25.46
C GLU A 985 -19.55 -24.60 -26.53
N ASP A 986 -18.33 -25.06 -26.22
CA ASP A 986 -17.50 -25.80 -27.17
C ASP A 986 -18.09 -27.19 -27.47
N HIS A 987 -18.45 -27.41 -28.73
CA HIS A 987 -19.04 -28.66 -29.24
C HIS A 987 -17.99 -29.65 -29.79
N ALA A 988 -16.69 -29.44 -29.54
CA ALA A 988 -15.62 -30.30 -30.04
C ALA A 988 -15.53 -31.65 -29.29
N GLY A 989 -15.95 -32.72 -29.97
CA GLY A 989 -15.82 -34.10 -29.48
C GLY A 989 -14.36 -34.54 -29.22
N TYR A 990 -14.20 -35.36 -28.18
CA TYR A 990 -13.00 -36.12 -27.77
C TYR A 990 -11.78 -35.36 -27.22
N ARG A 991 -11.70 -34.02 -27.32
CA ARG A 991 -10.62 -33.23 -26.70
C ARG A 991 -11.21 -32.06 -25.91
N GLN A 992 -11.42 -32.25 -24.61
CA GLN A 992 -11.93 -31.24 -23.65
C GLN A 992 -10.90 -30.12 -23.34
N LEU A 993 -10.15 -29.65 -24.34
CA LEU A 993 -9.03 -28.70 -24.14
C LEU A 993 -9.48 -27.37 -23.52
N LEU A 994 -10.60 -26.81 -23.96
CA LEU A 994 -11.12 -25.56 -23.40
C LEU A 994 -11.58 -25.75 -21.95
N HIS A 995 -12.24 -26.87 -21.65
CA HIS A 995 -12.67 -27.20 -20.29
C HIS A 995 -11.46 -27.37 -19.36
N ASP A 996 -10.44 -28.13 -19.78
CA ASP A 996 -9.21 -28.32 -19.01
C ASP A 996 -8.46 -27.00 -18.77
N GLN A 997 -8.46 -26.09 -19.74
CA GLN A 997 -7.89 -24.75 -19.57
C GLN A 997 -8.66 -23.88 -18.58
N ILE A 998 -9.99 -23.91 -18.62
CA ILE A 998 -10.84 -23.20 -17.65
C ILE A 998 -10.56 -23.75 -16.24
N MET A 999 -10.57 -25.08 -16.09
CA MET A 999 -10.28 -25.73 -14.81
C MET A 999 -8.84 -25.45 -14.33
N GLY A 1000 -7.87 -25.41 -15.25
CA GLY A 1000 -6.49 -25.05 -14.96
C GLY A 1000 -6.34 -23.60 -14.45
N LEU A 1001 -7.06 -22.64 -15.05
CA LEU A 1001 -7.09 -21.25 -14.56
C LEU A 1001 -7.68 -21.16 -13.15
N ILE A 1002 -8.75 -21.90 -12.87
CA ILE A 1002 -9.36 -21.96 -11.53
C ILE A 1002 -8.42 -22.60 -10.51
N ALA A 1003 -7.76 -23.71 -10.88
CA ALA A 1003 -6.85 -24.44 -10.00
C ALA A 1003 -5.53 -23.71 -9.72
N SER A 1004 -5.04 -22.89 -10.67
CA SER A 1004 -3.81 -22.10 -10.52
C SER A 1004 -3.99 -20.83 -9.68
N GLY A 1005 -5.23 -20.39 -9.45
CA GLY A 1005 -5.55 -19.24 -8.61
C GLY A 1005 -5.75 -19.62 -7.14
N THR A 1006 -5.81 -18.61 -6.26
CA THR A 1006 -6.12 -18.73 -4.82
C THR A 1006 -7.51 -19.33 -4.51
N VAL A 1007 -8.25 -19.78 -5.54
CA VAL A 1007 -9.67 -20.12 -5.57
C VAL A 1007 -9.92 -21.63 -5.65
N ALA A 1008 -8.88 -22.47 -5.65
CA ALA A 1008 -9.00 -23.92 -5.77
C ALA A 1008 -9.95 -24.59 -4.73
N ILE A 1009 -10.24 -23.91 -3.61
CA ILE A 1009 -11.12 -24.38 -2.52
C ILE A 1009 -12.62 -24.11 -2.79
N LEU A 1010 -12.97 -23.29 -3.80
CA LEU A 1010 -14.31 -22.71 -3.96
C LEU A 1010 -15.09 -23.21 -5.19
N ASN A 1011 -14.73 -24.39 -5.72
CA ASN A 1011 -15.48 -25.01 -6.81
C ASN A 1011 -16.79 -25.62 -6.26
N ASP A 1012 -17.93 -25.30 -6.87
CA ASP A 1012 -19.27 -25.80 -6.49
C ASP A 1012 -19.68 -25.55 -5.01
N GLN A 1013 -19.32 -24.39 -4.46
CA GLN A 1013 -19.79 -23.90 -3.15
C GLN A 1013 -20.56 -22.59 -3.29
N LEU A 1014 -21.36 -22.21 -2.28
CA LEU A 1014 -22.07 -20.92 -2.24
C LEU A 1014 -21.06 -19.75 -2.38
N GLY A 1015 -21.30 -18.83 -3.32
CA GLY A 1015 -20.39 -17.74 -3.66
C GLY A 1015 -19.15 -18.20 -4.44
N GLY A 1016 -19.26 -19.33 -5.13
CA GLY A 1016 -18.20 -20.04 -5.83
C GLY A 1016 -18.24 -19.88 -7.35
N ILE A 1017 -17.47 -20.74 -8.03
CA ILE A 1017 -17.42 -20.82 -9.49
C ILE A 1017 -18.06 -22.14 -9.93
N PHE A 1018 -18.96 -22.07 -10.91
CA PHE A 1018 -19.73 -23.19 -11.44
C PHE A 1018 -19.48 -23.33 -12.93
N VAL A 1019 -18.67 -24.31 -13.34
CA VAL A 1019 -18.40 -24.60 -14.76
C VAL A 1019 -19.35 -25.70 -15.23
N ARG A 1020 -20.16 -25.43 -16.27
CA ARG A 1020 -21.11 -26.39 -16.83
C ARG A 1020 -20.99 -26.46 -18.36
N SER A 1021 -21.07 -27.67 -18.90
CA SER A 1021 -21.23 -27.87 -20.35
C SER A 1021 -22.68 -27.59 -20.72
N THR A 1022 -22.91 -26.82 -21.78
CA THR A 1022 -24.27 -26.48 -22.21
C THR A 1022 -25.09 -27.73 -22.56
N ASP A 1023 -24.46 -28.79 -23.09
CA ASP A 1023 -25.13 -30.06 -23.44
C ASP A 1023 -25.75 -30.78 -22.23
N GLN A 1024 -25.35 -30.41 -21.00
CA GLN A 1024 -25.87 -30.98 -19.75
C GLN A 1024 -27.02 -30.17 -19.13
N ILE A 1025 -27.40 -29.04 -19.73
CA ILE A 1025 -28.43 -28.13 -19.23
C ILE A 1025 -29.62 -28.14 -20.18
N SER A 1026 -30.82 -28.42 -19.65
CA SER A 1026 -32.06 -28.38 -20.44
C SER A 1026 -32.35 -26.97 -20.97
N GLU A 1027 -33.05 -26.83 -22.10
CA GLU A 1027 -33.37 -25.51 -22.67
C GLU A 1027 -34.18 -24.64 -21.69
N GLU A 1028 -35.13 -25.23 -20.95
CA GLU A 1028 -35.89 -24.52 -19.93
C GLU A 1028 -35.00 -23.99 -18.79
N ASP A 1029 -34.01 -24.77 -18.34
CA ASP A 1029 -33.09 -24.34 -17.29
C ASP A 1029 -32.07 -23.31 -17.80
N ARG A 1030 -31.70 -23.36 -19.08
CA ARG A 1030 -30.86 -22.32 -19.72
C ARG A 1030 -31.60 -20.99 -19.74
N VAL A 1031 -32.90 -21.00 -20.08
CA VAL A 1031 -33.74 -19.81 -20.00
C VAL A 1031 -33.77 -19.31 -18.56
N LEU A 1032 -34.05 -20.17 -17.57
CA LEU A 1032 -34.04 -19.81 -16.15
C LEU A 1032 -32.74 -19.11 -15.74
N ILE A 1033 -31.57 -19.74 -15.95
CA ILE A 1033 -30.26 -19.19 -15.56
C ILE A 1033 -30.00 -17.82 -16.20
N GLN A 1034 -30.34 -17.65 -17.48
CA GLN A 1034 -30.21 -16.35 -18.15
C GLN A 1034 -31.15 -15.29 -17.55
N THR A 1035 -32.39 -15.67 -17.20
CA THR A 1035 -33.34 -14.72 -16.62
C THR A 1035 -32.93 -14.24 -15.23
N VAL A 1036 -32.36 -15.11 -14.39
CA VAL A 1036 -31.92 -14.77 -13.02
C VAL A 1036 -30.53 -14.13 -12.96
N ALA A 1037 -29.71 -14.27 -14.00
CA ALA A 1037 -28.39 -13.64 -14.05
C ALA A 1037 -28.49 -12.11 -14.02
N HIS A 1038 -27.71 -11.48 -13.15
CA HIS A 1038 -27.58 -10.02 -13.05
C HIS A 1038 -26.69 -9.46 -14.16
N VAL A 1039 -25.66 -10.23 -14.56
CA VAL A 1039 -24.73 -9.87 -15.63
C VAL A 1039 -24.47 -11.08 -16.51
N ILE A 1040 -24.58 -10.91 -17.83
CA ILE A 1040 -24.30 -11.92 -18.85
C ILE A 1040 -23.19 -11.39 -19.78
N ILE A 1041 -22.04 -12.05 -19.76
CA ILE A 1041 -20.90 -11.78 -20.65
C ILE A 1041 -20.80 -12.90 -21.68
N THR A 1042 -20.49 -12.53 -22.93
CA THR A 1042 -20.31 -13.50 -24.02
C THR A 1042 -19.06 -13.20 -24.83
N ASP A 1043 -18.32 -14.24 -25.20
CA ASP A 1043 -17.15 -14.13 -26.08
C ASP A 1043 -17.46 -13.54 -27.48
N LYS A 1044 -18.72 -13.62 -27.94
CA LYS A 1044 -19.19 -13.05 -29.22
C LYS A 1044 -19.25 -11.52 -29.24
N LYS A 1045 -19.20 -10.84 -28.09
CA LYS A 1045 -19.33 -9.36 -27.98
C LYS A 1045 -18.01 -8.65 -27.72
N GLY A 1046 -16.87 -9.31 -27.92
CA GLY A 1046 -15.52 -8.74 -27.79
C GLY A 1046 -14.99 -8.71 -26.35
N THR A 1047 -14.05 -7.81 -26.05
CA THR A 1047 -13.38 -7.75 -24.74
C THR A 1047 -14.34 -7.37 -23.60
N LEU A 1048 -13.99 -7.74 -22.36
CA LEU A 1048 -14.79 -7.41 -21.18
C LEU A 1048 -15.02 -5.91 -21.06
N ALA A 1049 -13.97 -5.11 -21.23
CA ALA A 1049 -14.04 -3.66 -21.20
C ALA A 1049 -15.00 -3.10 -22.27
N ALA A 1050 -15.01 -3.65 -23.48
CA ALA A 1050 -15.92 -3.21 -24.54
C ALA A 1050 -17.39 -3.51 -24.20
N GLN A 1051 -17.67 -4.66 -23.58
CA GLN A 1051 -19.03 -5.05 -23.17
C GLN A 1051 -19.53 -4.20 -22.01
N VAL A 1052 -18.71 -4.01 -20.97
CA VAL A 1052 -19.07 -3.23 -19.77
C VAL A 1052 -19.15 -1.73 -20.05
N ASN A 1053 -18.33 -1.22 -20.97
CA ASN A 1053 -18.35 0.21 -21.36
C ASN A 1053 -19.36 0.52 -22.46
N ARG A 1054 -20.09 -0.49 -22.96
CA ARG A 1054 -21.06 -0.30 -24.02
C ARG A 1054 -22.18 0.57 -23.49
N ARG A 1055 -22.20 1.83 -23.92
CA ARG A 1055 -23.36 2.71 -23.75
C ARG A 1055 -24.43 2.19 -24.69
N ASP A 1056 -25.27 1.29 -24.20
CA ASP A 1056 -26.48 0.99 -24.94
C ASP A 1056 -27.24 2.30 -25.14
N SER A 1057 -27.67 2.51 -26.38
CA SER A 1057 -28.52 3.61 -26.79
C SER A 1057 -29.83 3.50 -26.01
N LEU A 1058 -29.84 4.06 -24.81
CA LEU A 1058 -31.01 4.05 -23.95
C LEU A 1058 -32.14 4.79 -24.67
N ARG A 1059 -33.26 4.07 -24.71
CA ARG A 1059 -34.61 4.47 -25.10
C ARG A 1059 -34.84 5.97 -25.06
N THR A 1060 -35.47 6.49 -26.11
CA THR A 1060 -35.94 7.87 -26.26
C THR A 1060 -36.34 8.47 -24.92
N ALA A 1061 -35.46 9.31 -24.35
CA ALA A 1061 -35.75 10.00 -23.10
C ALA A 1061 -37.05 10.78 -23.31
N VAL A 1062 -38.06 10.52 -22.48
CA VAL A 1062 -39.27 11.33 -22.49
C VAL A 1062 -38.82 12.76 -22.19
N PRO A 1063 -39.03 13.73 -23.10
CA PRO A 1063 -38.53 15.08 -22.91
C PRO A 1063 -39.13 15.67 -21.63
N ARG A 1064 -38.31 16.37 -20.84
CA ARG A 1064 -38.80 17.08 -19.65
C ARG A 1064 -39.89 18.08 -20.07
N LEU A 1065 -40.96 18.15 -19.28
CA LEU A 1065 -42.04 19.11 -19.53
C LEU A 1065 -41.48 20.54 -19.44
N ILE A 1066 -41.70 21.35 -20.48
CA ILE A 1066 -41.40 22.77 -20.47
C ILE A 1066 -42.71 23.50 -20.12
N PRO A 1067 -42.84 24.11 -18.92
CA PRO A 1067 -44.05 24.82 -18.55
C PRO A 1067 -44.33 25.99 -19.50
N THR A 1068 -45.55 26.05 -20.03
CA THR A 1068 -46.01 27.17 -20.87
C THR A 1068 -46.47 28.38 -20.05
N ARG A 1069 -46.64 28.22 -18.73
CA ARG A 1069 -47.04 29.26 -17.78
C ARG A 1069 -46.23 29.18 -16.51
N THR A 1070 -45.90 30.34 -15.96
CA THR A 1070 -45.20 30.43 -14.68
C THR A 1070 -46.10 29.99 -13.53
N HIS A 1071 -45.49 29.22 -12.62
CA HIS A 1071 -46.05 28.91 -11.32
C HIS A 1071 -45.97 30.15 -10.43
N ARG A 1072 -47.11 30.61 -9.88
CA ARG A 1072 -47.15 31.67 -8.86
C ARG A 1072 -47.77 31.07 -7.60
N ALA A 1073 -47.06 31.15 -6.48
CA ALA A 1073 -47.63 30.79 -5.18
C ALA A 1073 -48.82 31.72 -4.91
N LEU A 1074 -50.00 31.12 -4.72
CA LEU A 1074 -51.18 31.86 -4.26
C LEU A 1074 -51.17 31.83 -2.72
N PRO A 1075 -51.71 32.86 -2.05
CA PRO A 1075 -51.92 32.79 -0.61
C PRO A 1075 -52.79 31.56 -0.29
N ALA A 1076 -52.37 30.75 0.68
CA ALA A 1076 -53.14 29.61 1.15
C ALA A 1076 -54.54 30.10 1.56
N PRO A 1077 -55.63 29.55 1.00
CA PRO A 1077 -56.96 29.82 1.51
C PRO A 1077 -57.00 29.37 2.98
N VAL A 1078 -57.60 30.18 3.86
CA VAL A 1078 -57.90 29.77 5.24
C VAL A 1078 -58.82 28.55 5.14
N ALA A 1079 -58.29 27.38 5.45
CA ALA A 1079 -59.03 26.13 5.42
C ALA A 1079 -60.20 26.17 6.41
N GLY A 1080 -61.39 25.79 5.94
CA GLY A 1080 -62.51 25.50 6.84
C GLY A 1080 -62.18 24.24 7.64
N LEU A 1081 -62.27 24.34 8.97
CA LEU A 1081 -62.22 23.20 9.87
C LEU A 1081 -63.31 22.17 9.49
N PRO A 1082 -63.09 20.87 9.75
CA PRO A 1082 -64.10 19.84 9.50
C PRO A 1082 -65.40 20.15 10.25
N ASP A 1083 -66.52 19.67 9.68
CA ASP A 1083 -67.85 19.79 10.26
C ASP A 1083 -67.83 19.23 11.70
N GLN A 1084 -68.03 20.08 12.71
CA GLN A 1084 -67.91 19.73 14.15
C GLN A 1084 -69.02 18.75 14.62
N ASN A 1085 -69.84 18.25 13.70
CA ASN A 1085 -70.97 17.36 13.94
C ASN A 1085 -70.60 15.86 13.93
N LEU A 1086 -69.32 15.50 13.98
CA LEU A 1086 -68.86 14.10 14.05
C LEU A 1086 -68.99 13.52 15.47
N MET A 1087 -69.41 12.26 15.57
CA MET A 1087 -69.44 11.50 16.82
C MET A 1087 -68.02 11.14 17.27
N PHE A 1088 -67.74 11.32 18.57
CA PHE A 1088 -66.44 11.01 19.19
C PHE A 1088 -65.25 11.74 18.53
N PHE A 1089 -65.45 13.00 18.14
CA PHE A 1089 -64.39 13.80 17.53
C PHE A 1089 -63.19 13.99 18.47
N ASN A 1090 -62.00 13.62 18.01
CA ASN A 1090 -60.76 13.62 18.80
C ASN A 1090 -59.75 14.71 18.42
N GLY A 1091 -60.18 15.70 17.64
CA GLY A 1091 -59.33 16.78 17.11
C GLY A 1091 -58.87 16.54 15.66
N LEU A 1092 -58.71 15.28 15.24
CA LEU A 1092 -58.32 14.90 13.88
C LEU A 1092 -59.46 14.27 13.08
N GLY A 1093 -60.35 13.54 13.75
CA GLY A 1093 -61.43 12.80 13.11
C GLY A 1093 -62.49 12.26 14.07
N GLY A 1094 -63.55 11.69 13.52
CA GLY A 1094 -64.68 11.11 14.24
C GLY A 1094 -65.61 10.33 13.33
N PHE A 1095 -66.57 9.61 13.91
CA PHE A 1095 -67.58 8.85 13.14
C PHE A 1095 -68.69 9.76 12.61
N THR A 1096 -69.25 9.42 11.45
CA THR A 1096 -70.50 10.03 10.97
C THR A 1096 -71.65 9.75 11.93
N SER A 1097 -72.73 10.55 11.85
CA SER A 1097 -73.90 10.41 12.74
C SER A 1097 -74.63 9.07 12.61
N ASP A 1098 -74.47 8.37 11.50
CA ASP A 1098 -74.97 7.00 11.28
C ASP A 1098 -73.97 5.89 11.68
N GLY A 1099 -72.77 6.26 12.12
CA GLY A 1099 -71.69 5.37 12.54
C GLY A 1099 -71.04 4.56 11.41
N ARG A 1100 -71.32 4.87 10.13
CA ARG A 1100 -70.88 4.04 8.98
C ARG A 1100 -69.51 4.41 8.42
N GLU A 1101 -69.10 5.67 8.57
CA GLU A 1101 -67.79 6.14 8.10
C GLU A 1101 -67.03 6.80 9.26
N TYR A 1102 -65.72 6.59 9.29
CA TYR A 1102 -64.80 7.34 10.12
C TYR A 1102 -64.09 8.40 9.27
N VAL A 1103 -64.30 9.68 9.60
CA VAL A 1103 -63.82 10.83 8.83
C VAL A 1103 -62.57 11.41 9.50
N ILE A 1104 -61.52 11.63 8.73
CA ILE A 1104 -60.22 12.15 9.16
C ILE A 1104 -59.91 13.38 8.31
N SER A 1105 -59.48 14.46 8.95
CA SER A 1105 -59.01 15.67 8.28
C SER A 1105 -57.53 15.87 8.56
N THR A 1106 -56.70 15.89 7.52
CA THR A 1106 -55.26 16.15 7.64
C THR A 1106 -54.86 17.41 6.89
N VAL A 1107 -53.93 18.16 7.49
CA VAL A 1107 -53.25 19.33 6.88
C VAL A 1107 -51.74 19.19 7.06
N GLN A 1108 -50.96 20.12 6.52
CA GLN A 1108 -49.51 20.05 6.59
C GLN A 1108 -48.99 19.99 8.05
N ASP A 1109 -49.52 20.82 8.94
CA ASP A 1109 -49.08 20.92 10.34
C ASP A 1109 -49.88 20.05 11.32
N HIS A 1110 -50.86 19.27 10.82
CA HIS A 1110 -51.73 18.43 11.65
C HIS A 1110 -52.03 17.13 10.93
N VAL A 1111 -51.29 16.08 11.33
CA VAL A 1111 -51.39 14.71 10.84
C VAL A 1111 -51.81 13.78 11.96
N THR A 1112 -52.20 12.56 11.60
CA THR A 1112 -52.38 11.48 12.56
C THR A 1112 -51.06 11.17 13.29
N PRO A 1113 -51.11 10.74 14.56
CA PRO A 1113 -49.90 10.43 15.33
C PRO A 1113 -49.19 9.14 14.85
N VAL A 1114 -49.97 8.22 14.27
CA VAL A 1114 -49.54 6.99 13.59
C VAL A 1114 -50.54 6.70 12.46
N PRO A 1115 -50.18 5.90 11.44
CA PRO A 1115 -51.10 5.59 10.35
C PRO A 1115 -52.39 4.92 10.84
N TRP A 1116 -53.53 5.49 10.50
CA TRP A 1116 -54.87 4.93 10.74
C TRP A 1116 -55.30 4.22 9.48
N VAL A 1117 -55.41 2.89 9.57
CA VAL A 1117 -55.61 2.03 8.40
C VAL A 1117 -57.01 1.45 8.34
N ASN A 1118 -57.50 1.25 7.11
CA ASN A 1118 -58.68 0.45 6.81
C ASN A 1118 -58.28 -0.83 6.08
N VAL A 1119 -58.84 -1.96 6.49
CA VAL A 1119 -58.58 -3.27 5.87
C VAL A 1119 -59.75 -3.60 4.95
N LEU A 1120 -59.48 -3.66 3.66
CA LEU A 1120 -60.47 -3.95 2.62
C LEU A 1120 -60.17 -5.35 2.07
N ALA A 1121 -61.02 -6.33 2.36
CA ALA A 1121 -60.74 -7.71 1.95
C ALA A 1121 -62.01 -8.52 1.64
N ASN A 1122 -61.83 -9.54 0.80
CA ASN A 1122 -62.72 -10.67 0.60
C ASN A 1122 -61.97 -11.98 0.95
N PRO A 1123 -62.56 -13.18 0.82
CA PRO A 1123 -61.90 -14.43 1.22
C PRO A 1123 -60.56 -14.74 0.54
N GLN A 1124 -60.28 -14.16 -0.63
CA GLN A 1124 -59.11 -14.50 -1.45
C GLN A 1124 -58.20 -13.31 -1.75
N PHE A 1125 -58.54 -12.09 -1.32
CA PHE A 1125 -57.83 -10.89 -1.74
C PHE A 1125 -58.06 -9.74 -0.76
N GLY A 1126 -57.06 -8.88 -0.57
CA GLY A 1126 -57.24 -7.69 0.25
C GLY A 1126 -56.20 -6.61 0.06
N THR A 1127 -56.48 -5.46 0.64
CA THR A 1127 -55.56 -4.32 0.74
C THR A 1127 -55.73 -3.63 2.09
N VAL A 1128 -54.61 -3.19 2.66
CA VAL A 1128 -54.60 -2.25 3.78
C VAL A 1128 -54.36 -0.88 3.18
N ILE A 1129 -55.13 0.13 3.60
CA ILE A 1129 -54.95 1.50 3.15
C ILE A 1129 -54.98 2.49 4.32
N SER A 1130 -53.94 3.32 4.47
CA SER A 1130 -53.85 4.37 5.49
C SER A 1130 -54.67 5.62 5.11
N GLU A 1131 -54.90 6.49 6.08
CA GLU A 1131 -55.51 7.79 5.88
C GLU A 1131 -54.67 8.72 5.01
N SER A 1132 -53.36 8.43 4.93
CA SER A 1132 -52.37 9.13 4.11
C SER A 1132 -52.24 8.56 2.69
N GLY A 1133 -52.94 7.45 2.40
CA GLY A 1133 -52.97 6.81 1.09
C GLY A 1133 -51.90 5.74 0.88
N MET A 1134 -51.17 5.35 1.92
CA MET A 1134 -50.29 4.18 1.84
C MET A 1134 -51.14 2.94 1.66
N SER A 1135 -50.78 2.09 0.69
CA SER A 1135 -51.43 0.80 0.59
C SER A 1135 -50.48 -0.33 0.19
N TYR A 1136 -50.76 -1.50 0.74
CA TYR A 1136 -50.24 -2.76 0.22
C TYR A 1136 -51.41 -3.71 -0.07
N THR A 1137 -51.27 -4.51 -1.10
CA THR A 1137 -52.30 -5.37 -1.65
C THR A 1137 -51.75 -6.79 -1.76
N TRP A 1138 -52.58 -7.79 -1.48
CA TRP A 1138 -52.20 -9.21 -1.52
C TRP A 1138 -53.30 -10.08 -2.13
N SER A 1139 -52.90 -11.27 -2.57
CA SER A 1139 -53.81 -12.35 -2.99
C SER A 1139 -53.60 -13.54 -2.08
N GLU A 1140 -54.66 -14.16 -1.59
CA GLU A 1140 -54.72 -15.34 -0.70
C GLU A 1140 -54.04 -15.17 0.68
N ASN A 1141 -52.77 -14.76 0.71
CA ASN A 1141 -51.95 -14.62 1.91
C ASN A 1141 -51.29 -13.23 1.97
N ALA A 1142 -51.56 -12.48 3.05
CA ALA A 1142 -51.05 -11.13 3.27
C ALA A 1142 -49.53 -11.04 3.55
N HIS A 1143 -48.89 -12.18 3.82
CA HIS A 1143 -47.46 -12.30 4.05
C HIS A 1143 -46.71 -12.81 2.81
N GLU A 1144 -47.09 -14.00 2.33
CA GLU A 1144 -46.35 -14.73 1.29
C GLU A 1144 -46.66 -14.26 -0.14
N PHE A 1145 -47.87 -13.74 -0.39
CA PHE A 1145 -48.37 -13.45 -1.74
C PHE A 1145 -48.81 -11.99 -1.87
N ARG A 1146 -47.87 -11.09 -1.57
CA ARG A 1146 -48.08 -9.65 -1.73
C ARG A 1146 -47.92 -9.27 -3.20
N LEU A 1147 -48.89 -8.50 -3.70
CA LEU A 1147 -48.81 -7.89 -5.03
C LEU A 1147 -47.97 -6.60 -4.98
N THR A 1148 -48.11 -5.81 -3.91
CA THR A 1148 -47.42 -4.53 -3.72
C THR A 1148 -46.72 -4.52 -2.34
N PRO A 1149 -45.62 -3.74 -2.18
CA PRO A 1149 -44.74 -3.84 -1.02
C PRO A 1149 -45.39 -3.35 0.28
N TRP A 1150 -45.03 -4.01 1.39
CA TRP A 1150 -45.24 -3.52 2.74
C TRP A 1150 -43.88 -3.30 3.41
N TYR A 1151 -43.52 -2.04 3.66
CA TYR A 1151 -42.17 -1.68 4.15
C TYR A 1151 -41.96 -1.91 5.65
N ASN A 1152 -43.04 -2.09 6.42
CA ASN A 1152 -42.97 -2.27 7.89
C ASN A 1152 -42.10 -1.18 8.57
N ASP A 1153 -42.19 0.06 8.07
CA ASP A 1153 -41.44 1.22 8.53
C ASP A 1153 -42.29 1.99 9.56
N PRO A 1154 -41.84 2.14 10.82
CA PRO A 1154 -42.61 2.81 11.86
C PRO A 1154 -42.56 4.35 11.79
N VAL A 1155 -41.69 4.94 10.97
CA VAL A 1155 -41.44 6.39 10.92
C VAL A 1155 -42.00 7.00 9.63
N SER A 1156 -41.69 6.40 8.48
CA SER A 1156 -42.08 6.90 7.15
C SER A 1156 -43.22 6.05 6.56
N ASP A 1157 -44.28 6.69 6.06
CA ASP A 1157 -45.43 6.00 5.46
C ASP A 1157 -45.25 5.85 3.93
N ARG A 1158 -44.36 4.93 3.52
CA ARG A 1158 -44.04 4.66 2.09
C ARG A 1158 -45.07 3.71 1.46
N SER A 1159 -45.46 3.97 0.22
CA SER A 1159 -46.43 3.18 -0.55
C SER A 1159 -45.85 2.71 -1.87
N GLY A 1160 -46.09 1.46 -2.24
CA GLY A 1160 -45.84 0.98 -3.60
C GLY A 1160 -46.95 1.36 -4.58
N GLU A 1161 -48.06 1.92 -4.11
CA GLU A 1161 -49.22 2.30 -4.93
C GLU A 1161 -49.44 3.80 -4.83
N ILE A 1162 -49.18 4.52 -5.92
CA ILE A 1162 -49.11 5.98 -5.93
C ILE A 1162 -49.88 6.56 -7.11
N PHE A 1163 -50.53 7.70 -6.88
CA PHE A 1163 -51.15 8.49 -7.93
C PHE A 1163 -50.64 9.94 -7.89
N PHE A 1164 -50.42 10.51 -9.07
CA PHE A 1164 -50.04 11.91 -9.24
C PHE A 1164 -51.02 12.61 -10.19
N LEU A 1165 -51.32 13.86 -9.86
CA LEU A 1165 -51.96 14.83 -10.74
C LEU A 1165 -50.96 15.92 -11.07
N ARG A 1166 -50.84 16.28 -12.35
CA ARG A 1166 -49.97 17.39 -12.81
C ARG A 1166 -50.73 18.31 -13.73
N ASP A 1167 -50.54 19.61 -13.54
CA ASP A 1167 -50.95 20.65 -14.48
C ASP A 1167 -49.91 20.78 -15.58
N GLU A 1168 -50.25 20.36 -16.80
CA GLU A 1168 -49.35 20.36 -17.95
C GLU A 1168 -48.97 21.77 -18.42
N GLU A 1169 -49.72 22.81 -18.06
CA GLU A 1169 -49.37 24.19 -18.43
C GLU A 1169 -48.28 24.77 -17.52
N ARG A 1170 -48.26 24.37 -16.24
CA ARG A 1170 -47.42 24.96 -15.19
C ARG A 1170 -46.33 24.03 -14.66
N GLY A 1171 -46.44 22.72 -14.94
CA GLY A 1171 -45.57 21.69 -14.39
C GLY A 1171 -45.75 21.38 -12.90
N HIS A 1172 -46.70 22.05 -12.23
CA HIS A 1172 -47.02 21.81 -10.83
C HIS A 1172 -47.77 20.49 -10.66
N PHE A 1173 -47.36 19.67 -9.69
CA PHE A 1173 -47.93 18.36 -9.43
C PHE A 1173 -48.15 18.11 -7.94
N TRP A 1174 -49.13 17.27 -7.62
CA TRP A 1174 -49.53 16.86 -6.28
C TRP A 1174 -50.14 15.45 -6.33
N SER A 1175 -50.28 14.82 -5.18
CA SER A 1175 -50.96 13.53 -5.04
C SER A 1175 -52.45 13.75 -4.73
N PRO A 1176 -53.39 12.98 -5.31
CA PRO A 1176 -54.81 13.08 -4.97
C PRO A 1176 -55.13 12.46 -3.59
N MET A 1177 -54.18 11.74 -3.01
CA MET A 1177 -54.13 11.29 -1.60
C MET A 1177 -52.97 12.04 -0.90
N PRO A 1178 -52.91 12.10 0.45
CA PRO A 1178 -51.93 12.94 1.16
C PRO A 1178 -50.45 12.67 0.83
N LEU A 1179 -50.06 11.42 0.56
CA LEU A 1179 -48.69 11.03 0.20
C LEU A 1179 -48.64 10.49 -1.25
N PRO A 1180 -47.46 10.50 -1.91
CA PRO A 1180 -46.15 11.01 -1.44
C PRO A 1180 -45.94 12.51 -1.60
N ARG A 1181 -46.78 13.24 -2.37
CA ARG A 1181 -46.66 14.69 -2.55
C ARG A 1181 -47.91 15.42 -2.12
N ARG A 1182 -47.95 15.82 -0.85
CA ARG A 1182 -49.08 16.56 -0.26
C ARG A 1182 -49.29 17.92 -0.96
N GLY A 1183 -50.54 18.26 -1.20
CA GLY A 1183 -50.97 19.58 -1.66
C GLY A 1183 -51.02 20.63 -0.54
N GLU A 1184 -51.35 21.87 -0.90
CA GLU A 1184 -51.35 23.02 0.04
C GLU A 1184 -52.62 23.06 0.91
N THR A 1185 -53.74 22.50 0.43
CA THR A 1185 -55.03 22.49 1.15
C THR A 1185 -55.28 21.19 1.93
N PRO A 1186 -56.22 21.17 2.90
CA PRO A 1186 -56.56 19.95 3.64
C PRO A 1186 -56.98 18.77 2.75
N TYR A 1187 -56.79 17.57 3.30
CA TYR A 1187 -57.32 16.31 2.79
C TYR A 1187 -58.40 15.81 3.75
N ILE A 1188 -59.49 15.30 3.19
CA ILE A 1188 -60.54 14.61 3.95
C ILE A 1188 -60.49 13.13 3.54
N THR A 1189 -60.22 12.26 4.50
CA THR A 1189 -60.23 10.82 4.30
C THR A 1189 -61.42 10.22 5.03
N ARG A 1190 -62.13 9.29 4.38
CA ARG A 1190 -63.29 8.59 4.95
C ARG A 1190 -63.07 7.10 4.83
N HIS A 1191 -63.01 6.40 5.95
CA HIS A 1191 -62.94 4.95 6.00
C HIS A 1191 -64.33 4.38 6.31
N GLY A 1192 -64.88 3.61 5.38
CA GLY A 1192 -66.14 2.89 5.53
C GLY A 1192 -65.94 1.39 5.44
N PHE A 1193 -67.01 0.62 5.70
CA PHE A 1193 -66.98 -0.83 5.55
C PHE A 1193 -66.78 -1.23 4.08
N GLY A 1194 -65.60 -1.77 3.75
CA GLY A 1194 -65.27 -2.24 2.40
C GLY A 1194 -64.81 -1.16 1.42
N TYR A 1195 -64.65 0.10 1.84
CA TYR A 1195 -64.10 1.17 0.99
C TYR A 1195 -63.40 2.28 1.78
N SER A 1196 -62.54 3.04 1.09
CA SER A 1196 -61.97 4.29 1.57
C SER A 1196 -62.13 5.39 0.52
N VAL A 1197 -62.37 6.64 0.94
CA VAL A 1197 -62.51 7.81 0.07
C VAL A 1197 -61.54 8.90 0.50
N PHE A 1198 -60.85 9.52 -0.46
CA PHE A 1198 -59.96 10.66 -0.25
C PHE A 1198 -60.44 11.84 -1.07
N GLU A 1199 -60.58 12.99 -0.44
CA GLU A 1199 -61.06 14.22 -1.08
C GLU A 1199 -60.05 15.34 -0.87
N HIS A 1200 -59.70 16.03 -1.96
CA HIS A 1200 -58.75 17.13 -1.94
C HIS A 1200 -59.08 18.17 -3.01
N THR A 1201 -58.72 19.44 -2.79
CA THR A 1201 -58.91 20.50 -3.78
C THR A 1201 -57.67 21.37 -3.91
N GLU A 1202 -56.84 21.09 -4.91
CA GLU A 1202 -55.66 21.89 -5.21
C GLU A 1202 -55.96 22.88 -6.34
N ARG A 1203 -55.84 24.19 -6.09
CA ARG A 1203 -55.94 25.26 -7.12
C ARG A 1203 -57.15 25.15 -8.04
N GLY A 1204 -58.31 24.88 -7.44
CA GLY A 1204 -59.59 24.75 -8.14
C GLY A 1204 -59.75 23.44 -8.92
N ILE A 1205 -58.84 22.48 -8.78
CA ILE A 1205 -59.05 21.10 -9.22
C ILE A 1205 -59.41 20.26 -8.01
N HIS A 1206 -60.64 19.76 -7.97
CA HIS A 1206 -61.09 18.86 -6.92
C HIS A 1206 -60.92 17.40 -7.37
N SER A 1207 -60.29 16.59 -6.53
CA SER A 1207 -60.10 15.15 -6.73
C SER A 1207 -60.80 14.37 -5.63
N GLU A 1208 -61.56 13.34 -6.03
CA GLU A 1208 -62.11 12.30 -5.16
C GLU A 1208 -61.51 10.96 -5.60
N VAL A 1209 -60.82 10.26 -4.71
CA VAL A 1209 -60.31 8.90 -4.94
C VAL A 1209 -61.08 7.93 -4.08
N ARG A 1210 -61.74 6.95 -4.68
CA ARG A 1210 -62.41 5.86 -3.95
C ARG A 1210 -61.70 4.53 -4.19
N VAL A 1211 -61.31 3.87 -3.11
CA VAL A 1211 -60.65 2.56 -3.12
C VAL A 1211 -61.58 1.52 -2.49
N TYR A 1212 -61.80 0.39 -3.17
CA TYR A 1212 -62.61 -0.73 -2.66
C TYR A 1212 -62.20 -2.05 -3.30
N VAL A 1213 -62.58 -3.17 -2.66
CA VAL A 1213 -62.32 -4.53 -3.14
C VAL A 1213 -63.65 -5.16 -3.60
N ALA A 1214 -63.62 -5.90 -4.71
CA ALA A 1214 -64.80 -6.64 -5.18
C ALA A 1214 -65.21 -7.71 -4.16
N LEU A 1215 -66.51 -7.97 -4.01
CA LEU A 1215 -67.00 -8.94 -3.03
C LEU A 1215 -66.72 -10.40 -3.45
N ASP A 1216 -66.71 -10.66 -4.75
CA ASP A 1216 -66.70 -11.99 -5.36
C ASP A 1216 -65.50 -12.26 -6.29
N ALA A 1217 -64.57 -11.31 -6.40
CA ALA A 1217 -63.39 -11.41 -7.27
C ALA A 1217 -62.13 -10.83 -6.62
N ALA A 1218 -60.95 -11.35 -6.97
CA ALA A 1218 -59.65 -10.85 -6.53
C ALA A 1218 -59.25 -9.55 -7.25
N VAL A 1219 -60.05 -8.49 -7.07
CA VAL A 1219 -59.90 -7.21 -7.78
C VAL A 1219 -60.01 -6.03 -6.81
N LYS A 1220 -59.00 -5.16 -6.84
CA LYS A 1220 -59.00 -3.82 -6.23
C LYS A 1220 -59.43 -2.78 -7.26
N PHE A 1221 -60.36 -1.91 -6.90
CA PHE A 1221 -60.72 -0.73 -7.68
C PHE A 1221 -60.16 0.52 -7.03
N THR A 1222 -59.50 1.37 -7.83
CA THR A 1222 -59.14 2.75 -7.48
C THR A 1222 -59.80 3.68 -8.48
N VAL A 1223 -60.83 4.40 -8.04
CA VAL A 1223 -61.64 5.29 -8.88
C VAL A 1223 -61.29 6.74 -8.59
N LEU A 1224 -60.56 7.39 -9.50
CA LEU A 1224 -60.22 8.81 -9.42
C LEU A 1224 -61.22 9.65 -10.23
N LYS A 1225 -61.98 10.50 -9.55
CA LYS A 1225 -62.85 11.52 -10.16
C LYS A 1225 -62.21 12.89 -10.03
N ILE A 1226 -62.20 13.64 -11.12
CA ILE A 1226 -61.63 14.99 -11.16
C ILE A 1226 -62.71 15.98 -11.59
N LYS A 1227 -62.87 17.06 -10.83
CA LYS A 1227 -63.77 18.17 -11.16
C LYS A 1227 -62.98 19.47 -11.25
N ASN A 1228 -62.97 20.08 -12.42
CA ASN A 1228 -62.46 21.43 -12.61
C ASN A 1228 -63.47 22.45 -12.07
N LYS A 1229 -63.17 23.07 -10.93
CA LYS A 1229 -63.96 24.17 -10.32
C LYS A 1229 -63.52 25.54 -10.83
N THR A 1230 -62.59 25.61 -11.78
CA THR A 1230 -62.17 26.88 -12.38
C THR A 1230 -63.04 27.23 -13.58
N GLY A 1231 -63.27 28.52 -13.84
CA GLY A 1231 -64.02 29.00 -15.01
C GLY A 1231 -63.26 28.89 -16.35
N ARG A 1232 -62.20 28.08 -16.44
CA ARG A 1232 -61.36 27.93 -17.63
C ARG A 1232 -60.99 26.47 -17.88
N SER A 1233 -60.69 26.11 -19.12
CA SER A 1233 -60.15 24.78 -19.45
C SER A 1233 -58.77 24.55 -18.82
N ARG A 1234 -58.49 23.31 -18.40
CA ARG A 1234 -57.23 22.89 -17.77
C ARG A 1234 -56.75 21.59 -18.39
N ARG A 1235 -55.46 21.51 -18.72
CA ARG A 1235 -54.82 20.29 -19.22
C ARG A 1235 -54.09 19.59 -18.08
N LEU A 1236 -54.56 18.40 -17.72
CA LEU A 1236 -54.03 17.64 -16.59
C LEU A 1236 -53.54 16.28 -17.07
N SER A 1237 -52.49 15.76 -16.45
CA SER A 1237 -52.11 14.35 -16.52
C SER A 1237 -52.40 13.66 -15.19
N ALA A 1238 -53.00 12.47 -15.23
CA ALA A 1238 -53.10 11.58 -14.09
C ALA A 1238 -52.15 10.39 -14.32
N THR A 1239 -51.23 10.16 -13.39
CA THR A 1239 -50.23 9.09 -13.48
C THR A 1239 -50.40 8.15 -12.29
N GLY A 1240 -50.58 6.86 -12.56
CA GLY A 1240 -50.55 5.80 -11.54
C GLY A 1240 -49.21 5.06 -11.59
N TYR A 1241 -48.65 4.78 -10.42
CA TYR A 1241 -47.44 4.00 -10.22
C TYR A 1241 -47.77 2.83 -9.29
N VAL A 1242 -47.33 1.63 -9.69
CA VAL A 1242 -47.46 0.41 -8.88
C VAL A 1242 -46.11 -0.29 -8.87
N GLU A 1243 -45.58 -0.49 -7.68
CA GLU A 1243 -44.39 -1.30 -7.43
C GLU A 1243 -44.83 -2.75 -7.18
N TRP A 1244 -44.38 -3.66 -8.06
CA TRP A 1244 -44.75 -5.07 -8.00
C TRP A 1244 -43.76 -5.86 -7.13
N VAL A 1245 -44.30 -6.70 -6.24
CA VAL A 1245 -43.53 -7.70 -5.47
C VAL A 1245 -43.82 -9.10 -6.00
N LEU A 1246 -45.08 -9.49 -6.09
CA LEU A 1246 -45.51 -10.83 -6.52
C LEU A 1246 -44.89 -11.98 -5.68
N GLY A 1247 -44.75 -11.75 -4.37
CA GLY A 1247 -44.07 -12.65 -3.43
C GLY A 1247 -43.95 -12.04 -2.02
N ASP A 1248 -43.00 -12.53 -1.21
CA ASP A 1248 -42.70 -12.00 0.13
C ASP A 1248 -41.81 -10.74 0.06
N LEU A 1249 -40.80 -10.74 -0.82
CA LEU A 1249 -39.82 -9.69 -1.02
C LEU A 1249 -39.50 -9.47 -2.51
N ARG A 1250 -39.35 -8.20 -2.92
CA ARG A 1250 -39.05 -7.80 -4.31
C ARG A 1250 -37.72 -8.35 -4.83
N THR A 1251 -36.75 -8.58 -3.94
CA THR A 1251 -35.42 -9.07 -4.34
C THR A 1251 -35.39 -10.57 -4.63
N LYS A 1252 -36.48 -11.30 -4.35
CA LYS A 1252 -36.62 -12.75 -4.59
C LYS A 1252 -37.47 -13.07 -5.82
N THR A 1253 -38.04 -12.06 -6.46
CA THR A 1253 -38.97 -12.16 -7.60
C THR A 1253 -38.44 -11.38 -8.79
#